data_AF-A0A7V8STB9-F1
#
_entry.id   AF-A0A7V8STB9-F1
#
_cell.length_a   1.000
_cell.length_b   1.000
_cell.length_c   1.000
_cell.angle_alpha   90.00
_cell.angle_beta   90.00
_cell.angle_gamma   90.00
#
_symmetry.space_group_name_H-M   'P 1'
#
loop_
_entity.id
_entity.type
_entity.pdbx_description
1 polymer ?
#
loop_
_entity_poly.entity_id
_entity_poly.type
_entity_poly.pdbx_seq_one_letter_code
_entity_poly.pdbx_strand_id
1 'polypeptide(L)'
;MRTLLIDNHDSYTYNLFHLLAQVNGEDPVVVPNDTDVFPDLDAYDNLVISPGPGHPSRARDFGVSTDVLRKAGLPVLGVCLGHQGLAVCEGGSVVAAPAARHGQVARVTHDGDPLFDGVPETFGAVRYHSLCVAEPLPPDLEVIARAEDGVVMALRHRRLPRWGVQFHPESVETEYGLRMMANFRDLTLGDQRRTGRRPAPATTAPARAAEPARPAEALRYRLHVRVLERAVDCEAAFAELYSGATHAFWLDSARVSEGLSRFSFLGDATGPLAETVRYSVTDREVRVSSATPATHQESVLDYLQRELGRRHIEAPELPFDFTGGYVGYLGYETRADCGAPGSQRAETPDAVWLFADRFLAVDHREERTYLLALSADGADERTAEDWLTRTGKRLDALRPLPEPEPADPLSVEPFLDRGRADYTEAVTLCQTYLHRGESYEICLTNSADLPGGDDGWDTYRRLRRLNPAPYAAYLHLDDVDVACSSPERFLRIDTAGLAETKPIKGTAPRGATPEEDEAIRRELAASAKTRAENLMIVDLLRNDLGRVCEVGSVRVPVLMATESYATVHQLVTTVQGRLGAGTDAVDCVRACFPGGSMTGAPKQRTLEIIESLERRPRGVYSGSLGYLACNGSADLNIVIRTLVRSGGHWKLGAGGAIVLASDPDEEYEEMLLKAAAPARALRAPRLAAAAAPVEANGSDPL
;
A
#
# COMPACT_ATOMS: atom_id res chain seq x y z
N MET A 1 0.86 13.73 29.32
CA MET A 1 -0.55 13.53 29.72
C MET A 1 -0.93 12.20 29.17
N ARG A 2 -1.37 11.28 30.01
CA ARG A 2 -1.53 9.89 29.64
C ARG A 2 -2.92 9.64 29.09
N THR A 3 -3.01 9.48 27.78
CA THR A 3 -4.26 9.26 27.05
C THR A 3 -4.45 7.79 26.72
N LEU A 4 -5.64 7.25 27.00
CA LEU A 4 -6.08 5.98 26.42
C LEU A 4 -6.78 6.27 25.09
N LEU A 5 -6.27 5.72 23.99
CA LEU A 5 -6.88 5.79 22.67
C LEU A 5 -7.48 4.42 22.33
N ILE A 6 -8.81 4.32 22.26
CA ILE A 6 -9.47 3.09 21.81
C ILE A 6 -9.56 3.11 20.29
N ASP A 7 -8.94 2.12 19.65
CA ASP A 7 -8.95 1.92 18.19
C ASP A 7 -10.15 1.06 17.78
N ASN A 8 -11.14 1.63 17.11
CA ASN A 8 -12.25 0.86 16.51
C ASN A 8 -11.91 0.36 15.09
N HIS A 9 -10.65 0.03 14.84
CA HIS A 9 -10.12 -0.51 13.58
C HIS A 9 -10.33 0.42 12.37
N ASP A 10 -10.17 1.73 12.59
CA ASP A 10 -10.15 2.70 11.50
C ASP A 10 -8.76 2.81 10.85
N SER A 11 -8.71 3.31 9.61
CA SER A 11 -7.49 3.68 8.93
C SER A 11 -7.03 5.10 9.22
N TYR A 12 -7.57 5.78 10.24
CA TYR A 12 -7.12 7.12 10.64
C TYR A 12 -6.70 7.21 12.12
N THR A 13 -6.82 6.13 12.91
CA THR A 13 -6.50 6.12 14.35
C THR A 13 -5.09 6.62 14.65
N TYR A 14 -4.08 6.24 13.87
CA TYR A 14 -2.70 6.69 14.11
C TYR A 14 -2.45 8.14 13.66
N ASN A 15 -3.29 8.72 12.80
CA ASN A 15 -3.26 10.17 12.59
C ASN A 15 -3.68 10.91 13.87
N LEU A 16 -4.72 10.40 14.54
CA LEU A 16 -5.18 10.93 15.82
C LEU A 16 -4.15 10.69 16.94
N PHE A 17 -3.50 9.52 16.97
CA PHE A 17 -2.37 9.23 17.85
C PHE A 17 -1.29 10.32 17.73
N HIS A 18 -0.87 10.65 16.51
CA HIS A 18 0.18 11.65 16.28
C HIS A 18 -0.23 13.05 16.75
N LEU A 19 -1.49 13.46 16.52
CA LEU A 19 -1.99 14.74 17.06
C LEU A 19 -1.97 14.75 18.60
N LEU A 20 -2.46 13.68 19.24
CA LEU A 20 -2.51 13.56 20.69
C LEU A 20 -1.10 13.55 21.30
N ALA A 21 -0.19 12.76 20.74
CA ALA A 21 1.20 12.69 21.19
C ALA A 21 1.89 14.06 21.11
N GLN A 22 1.67 14.80 20.02
CA GLN A 22 2.21 16.16 19.86
C GLN A 22 1.69 17.14 20.91
N VAL A 23 0.38 17.14 21.20
CA VAL A 23 -0.19 18.10 22.16
C VAL A 23 0.06 17.71 23.62
N ASN A 24 0.19 16.42 23.91
CA ASN A 24 0.32 15.88 25.27
C ASN A 24 1.78 15.64 25.69
N GLY A 25 2.71 15.60 24.73
CA GLY A 25 4.12 15.31 24.95
C GLY A 25 4.41 13.87 25.40
N GLU A 26 3.44 12.97 25.25
CA GLU A 26 3.51 11.57 25.64
C GLU A 26 2.62 10.76 24.69
N ASP A 27 3.10 9.59 24.29
CA ASP A 27 2.38 8.72 23.36
C ASP A 27 1.08 8.17 24.01
N PRO A 28 -0.06 8.24 23.31
CA PRO A 28 -1.27 7.56 23.75
C PRO A 28 -1.06 6.04 23.87
N VAL A 29 -1.70 5.40 24.84
CA VAL A 29 -1.79 3.94 24.85
C VAL A 29 -2.94 3.53 23.96
N VAL A 30 -2.64 2.80 22.88
CA VAL A 30 -3.64 2.33 21.93
C VAL A 30 -4.16 0.95 22.35
N VAL A 31 -5.48 0.81 22.43
CA VAL A 31 -6.16 -0.47 22.74
C VAL A 31 -7.23 -0.74 21.69
N PRO A 32 -7.24 -1.90 21.02
CA PRO A 32 -8.26 -2.20 20.04
C PRO A 32 -9.62 -2.45 20.72
N ASN A 33 -10.71 -2.12 20.02
CA ASN A 33 -12.06 -2.18 20.58
C ASN A 33 -12.53 -3.61 20.91
N ASP A 34 -11.92 -4.62 20.31
CA ASP A 34 -12.20 -6.05 20.46
C ASP A 34 -11.26 -6.74 21.46
N THR A 35 -10.53 -5.96 22.27
CA THR A 35 -9.73 -6.52 23.35
C THR A 35 -10.57 -7.29 24.37
N ASP A 36 -10.06 -8.45 24.80
CA ASP A 36 -10.65 -9.21 25.91
C ASP A 36 -10.35 -8.60 27.30
N VAL A 37 -9.37 -7.68 27.37
CA VAL A 37 -8.89 -7.09 28.63
C VAL A 37 -9.43 -5.68 28.77
N PHE A 38 -10.33 -5.46 29.73
CA PHE A 38 -10.81 -4.13 30.05
C PHE A 38 -9.65 -3.27 30.59
N PRO A 39 -9.40 -2.07 30.01
CA PRO A 39 -8.28 -1.23 30.43
C PRO A 39 -8.49 -0.67 31.83
N ASP A 40 -7.40 -0.58 32.61
CA ASP A 40 -7.41 0.11 33.90
C ASP A 40 -7.56 1.62 33.69
N LEU A 41 -8.78 2.13 33.82
CA LEU A 41 -9.11 3.54 33.60
C LEU A 41 -8.47 4.50 34.62
N ASP A 42 -8.02 4.00 35.77
CA ASP A 42 -7.34 4.85 36.77
C ASP A 42 -5.90 5.19 36.34
N ALA A 43 -5.35 4.44 35.38
CA ALA A 43 -4.02 4.67 34.82
C ALA A 43 -3.94 5.84 33.81
N TYR A 44 -5.06 6.50 33.50
CA TYR A 44 -5.15 7.51 32.44
C TYR A 44 -5.71 8.85 32.95
N ASP A 45 -5.36 9.92 32.23
CA ASP A 45 -5.83 11.29 32.47
C ASP A 45 -7.10 11.60 31.67
N ASN A 46 -7.23 11.02 30.47
CA ASN A 46 -8.38 11.14 29.59
C ASN A 46 -8.48 9.95 28.62
N LEU A 47 -9.60 9.92 27.90
CA LEU A 47 -9.93 8.91 26.90
C LEU A 47 -10.23 9.57 25.55
N VAL A 48 -9.76 8.95 24.49
CA VAL A 48 -10.20 9.23 23.13
C VAL A 48 -10.72 7.94 22.49
N ILE A 49 -11.89 7.99 21.87
CA ILE A 49 -12.48 6.88 21.11
C ILE A 49 -12.38 7.24 19.64
N SER A 50 -11.60 6.46 18.89
CA SER A 50 -11.32 6.72 17.49
C SER A 50 -12.57 6.54 16.60
N PRO A 51 -12.52 6.97 15.34
CA PRO A 51 -13.50 6.56 14.34
C PRO A 51 -13.48 5.04 14.13
N GLY A 52 -14.38 4.55 13.28
CA GLY A 52 -14.43 3.15 12.88
C GLY A 52 -15.54 2.89 11.87
N PRO A 53 -15.53 1.72 11.21
CA PRO A 53 -16.60 1.31 10.32
C PRO A 53 -17.83 0.82 11.10
N GLY A 54 -18.97 0.78 10.41
CA GLY A 54 -20.19 0.16 10.90
C GLY A 54 -20.98 1.06 11.85
N HIS A 55 -21.54 0.46 12.91
CA HIS A 55 -22.53 1.13 13.76
C HIS A 55 -22.24 0.91 15.26
N PRO A 56 -22.31 1.94 16.12
CA PRO A 56 -21.87 1.84 17.52
C PRO A 56 -22.73 0.91 18.39
N SER A 57 -23.94 0.57 17.94
CA SER A 57 -24.79 -0.42 18.64
C SER A 57 -24.38 -1.88 18.41
N ARG A 58 -23.47 -2.14 17.47
CA ARG A 58 -22.99 -3.49 17.16
C ARG A 58 -21.73 -3.76 17.98
N ALA A 59 -21.75 -4.83 18.76
CA ALA A 59 -20.62 -5.22 19.61
C ALA A 59 -19.31 -5.40 18.82
N ARG A 60 -19.38 -5.89 17.58
CA ARG A 60 -18.20 -6.02 16.70
C ARG A 60 -17.55 -4.68 16.35
N ASP A 61 -18.35 -3.64 16.18
CA ASP A 61 -17.88 -2.35 15.66
C ASP A 61 -17.45 -1.41 16.81
N PHE A 62 -17.95 -1.63 18.02
CA PHE A 62 -17.75 -0.69 19.14
C PHE A 62 -17.32 -1.34 20.46
N GLY A 63 -17.33 -2.68 20.54
CA GLY A 63 -16.79 -3.51 21.62
C GLY A 63 -16.68 -2.84 23.00
N VAL A 64 -15.45 -2.78 23.50
CA VAL A 64 -15.10 -2.24 24.83
C VAL A 64 -15.42 -0.75 24.98
N SER A 65 -15.49 0.02 23.87
CA SER A 65 -15.81 1.46 23.88
C SER A 65 -17.14 1.73 24.58
N THR A 66 -18.12 0.83 24.43
CA THR A 66 -19.42 0.90 25.11
C THR A 66 -19.27 0.88 26.63
N ASP A 67 -18.49 -0.07 27.15
CA ASP A 67 -18.32 -0.24 28.60
C ASP A 67 -17.43 0.84 29.19
N VAL A 68 -16.45 1.32 28.41
CA VAL A 68 -15.63 2.46 28.81
C VAL A 68 -16.50 3.71 28.93
N LEU A 69 -17.37 4.02 27.96
CA LEU A 69 -18.31 5.15 28.07
C LEU A 69 -19.24 5.03 29.29
N ARG A 70 -19.66 3.82 29.68
CA ARG A 70 -20.51 3.64 30.87
C ARG A 70 -19.75 3.82 32.18
N LYS A 71 -18.50 3.37 32.25
CA LYS A 71 -17.72 3.30 33.50
C LYS A 71 -16.78 4.49 33.69
N ALA A 72 -16.39 5.19 32.63
CA ALA A 72 -15.42 6.26 32.70
C ALA A 72 -15.99 7.52 33.38
N GLY A 73 -15.39 7.87 34.53
CA GLY A 73 -15.47 9.20 35.13
C GLY A 73 -14.40 10.17 34.61
N LEU A 74 -13.76 9.84 33.48
CA LEU A 74 -12.71 10.61 32.83
C LEU A 74 -13.26 11.58 31.79
N PRO A 75 -12.51 12.64 31.44
CA PRO A 75 -12.73 13.38 30.22
C PRO A 75 -12.67 12.46 28.99
N VAL A 76 -13.69 12.53 28.12
CA VAL A 76 -13.81 11.70 26.91
C VAL A 76 -13.98 12.57 25.66
N LEU A 77 -13.24 12.24 24.60
CA LEU A 77 -13.48 12.73 23.25
C LEU A 77 -13.81 11.55 22.31
N GLY A 78 -15.00 11.55 21.72
CA GLY A 78 -15.37 10.60 20.67
C GLY A 78 -15.21 11.22 19.27
N VAL A 79 -14.54 10.53 18.34
CA VAL A 79 -14.41 10.99 16.95
C VAL A 79 -15.21 10.08 16.02
N CYS A 80 -16.03 10.65 15.15
CA CYS A 80 -16.90 9.96 14.19
C CYS A 80 -17.70 8.80 14.83
N LEU A 81 -17.27 7.54 14.72
CA LEU A 81 -17.92 6.42 15.41
C LEU A 81 -17.95 6.60 16.94
N GLY A 82 -16.88 7.15 17.54
CA GLY A 82 -16.86 7.52 18.95
C GLY A 82 -17.88 8.59 19.33
N HIS A 83 -18.10 9.59 18.46
CA HIS A 83 -19.15 10.61 18.62
C HIS A 83 -20.55 9.99 18.57
N GLN A 84 -20.78 9.09 17.61
CA GLN A 84 -22.04 8.37 17.46
C GLN A 84 -22.29 7.45 18.67
N GLY A 85 -21.25 6.76 19.16
CA GLY A 85 -21.35 5.90 20.34
C GLY A 85 -21.64 6.66 21.63
N LEU A 86 -21.12 7.89 21.77
CA LEU A 86 -21.50 8.78 22.86
C LEU A 86 -23.01 9.08 22.83
N ALA A 87 -23.57 9.37 21.66
CA ALA A 87 -25.01 9.57 21.53
C ALA A 87 -25.82 8.32 21.88
N VAL A 88 -25.43 7.15 21.36
CA VAL A 88 -26.11 5.88 21.63
C VAL A 88 -26.05 5.49 23.11
N CYS A 89 -24.93 5.73 23.79
CA CYS A 89 -24.80 5.44 25.22
C CYS A 89 -25.78 6.23 26.09
N GLU A 90 -26.11 7.46 25.69
CA GLU A 90 -27.11 8.30 26.38
C GLU A 90 -28.55 8.06 25.88
N GLY A 91 -28.78 7.01 25.07
CA GLY A 91 -30.10 6.66 24.54
C GLY A 91 -30.49 7.37 23.24
N GLY A 92 -29.53 8.02 22.58
CA GLY A 92 -29.71 8.63 21.25
C GLY A 92 -29.78 7.59 20.13
N SER A 93 -30.18 8.04 18.95
CA SER A 93 -30.27 7.21 17.75
C SER A 93 -29.25 7.65 16.70
N VAL A 94 -28.73 6.69 15.95
CA VAL A 94 -27.85 6.91 14.79
C VAL A 94 -28.58 6.40 13.56
N VAL A 95 -28.65 7.24 12.53
CA VAL A 95 -29.41 7.00 11.30
C VAL A 95 -28.55 7.31 10.08
N ALA A 96 -29.03 6.99 8.88
CA ALA A 96 -28.39 7.43 7.66
C ALA A 96 -28.35 8.97 7.61
N ALA A 97 -27.19 9.52 7.25
CA ALA A 97 -27.06 10.95 7.02
C ALA A 97 -27.91 11.38 5.81
N PRO A 98 -28.39 12.63 5.75
CA PRO A 98 -29.13 13.14 4.60
C PRO A 98 -28.39 12.94 3.27
N ALA A 99 -27.06 13.06 3.31
CA ALA A 99 -26.15 12.63 2.26
C ALA A 99 -24.91 12.00 2.90
N ALA A 100 -24.49 10.84 2.40
CA ALA A 100 -23.22 10.24 2.78
C ALA A 100 -22.06 11.10 2.24
N ARG A 101 -21.01 11.27 3.04
CA ARG A 101 -19.83 12.09 2.70
C ARG A 101 -18.57 11.32 3.04
N HIS A 102 -17.79 10.95 2.03
CA HIS A 102 -16.51 10.25 2.16
C HIS A 102 -15.40 11.08 1.51
N GLY A 103 -14.39 11.49 2.28
CA GLY A 103 -13.27 12.30 1.78
C GLY A 103 -13.67 13.71 1.33
N GLN A 104 -14.67 14.32 1.98
CA GLN A 104 -15.19 15.63 1.56
C GLN A 104 -15.07 16.67 2.67
N VAL A 105 -14.54 17.85 2.32
CA VAL A 105 -14.52 19.02 3.20
C VAL A 105 -15.92 19.65 3.24
N ALA A 106 -16.45 19.87 4.43
CA ALA A 106 -17.69 20.61 4.67
C ALA A 106 -17.43 21.80 5.59
N ARG A 107 -18.23 22.86 5.45
CA ARG A 107 -18.23 23.97 6.40
C ARG A 107 -18.96 23.56 7.68
N VAL A 108 -18.29 23.68 8.81
CA VAL A 108 -18.82 23.40 10.16
C VAL A 108 -18.87 24.71 10.94
N THR A 109 -20.02 24.98 11.57
CA THR A 109 -20.25 26.15 12.43
C THR A 109 -20.47 25.71 13.87
N HIS A 110 -19.73 26.28 14.83
CA HIS A 110 -19.80 25.95 16.26
C HIS A 110 -20.38 27.10 17.11
N ASP A 111 -20.82 26.80 18.34
CA ASP A 111 -21.52 27.74 19.24
C ASP A 111 -20.61 28.46 20.25
N GLY A 112 -19.29 28.32 20.10
CA GLY A 112 -18.28 28.83 21.03
C GLY A 112 -17.95 27.92 22.21
N ASP A 113 -18.37 26.64 22.23
CA ASP A 113 -17.93 25.70 23.27
C ASP A 113 -16.39 25.68 23.43
N PRO A 114 -15.85 25.56 24.66
CA PRO A 114 -14.40 25.53 24.90
C PRO A 114 -13.59 24.51 24.11
N LEU A 115 -14.21 23.43 23.60
CA LEU A 115 -13.53 22.50 22.68
C LEU A 115 -13.00 23.23 21.42
N PHE A 116 -13.65 24.32 21.03
CA PHE A 116 -13.34 25.13 19.85
C PHE A 116 -12.65 26.47 20.20
N ASP A 117 -12.09 26.62 21.40
CA ASP A 117 -11.35 27.83 21.77
C ASP A 117 -10.22 28.14 20.77
N GLY A 118 -10.18 29.37 20.24
CA GLY A 118 -9.23 29.78 19.20
C GLY A 118 -9.48 29.19 17.81
N VAL A 119 -10.61 28.53 17.57
CA VAL A 119 -11.09 28.11 16.25
C VAL A 119 -12.10 29.15 15.73
N PRO A 120 -12.07 29.55 14.45
CA PRO A 120 -13.09 30.41 13.88
C PRO A 120 -14.49 29.78 13.94
N GLU A 121 -15.52 30.62 14.14
CA GLU A 121 -16.93 30.18 14.26
C GLU A 121 -17.34 29.21 13.14
N THR A 122 -16.90 29.50 11.90
CA THR A 122 -17.02 28.59 10.77
C THR A 122 -15.65 28.18 10.24
N PHE A 123 -15.42 26.89 10.06
CA PHE A 123 -14.18 26.31 9.53
C PHE A 123 -14.47 25.10 8.62
N GLY A 124 -13.48 24.68 7.83
CA GLY A 124 -13.53 23.49 6.98
C GLY A 124 -13.12 22.23 7.73
N ALA A 125 -13.93 21.18 7.65
CA ALA A 125 -13.66 19.89 8.26
C ALA A 125 -13.99 18.72 7.32
N VAL A 126 -13.16 17.69 7.33
CA VAL A 126 -13.32 16.51 6.48
C VAL A 126 -14.30 15.52 7.10
N ARG A 127 -15.19 14.99 6.26
CA ARG A 127 -16.21 14.00 6.60
C ARG A 127 -15.93 12.66 5.91
N TYR A 128 -16.02 11.57 6.67
CA TYR A 128 -16.00 10.19 6.19
C TYR A 128 -17.22 9.36 6.61
N HIS A 129 -18.34 9.99 6.93
CA HIS A 129 -19.48 9.27 7.53
C HIS A 129 -20.68 9.18 6.60
N SER A 130 -21.29 7.99 6.59
CA SER A 130 -22.61 7.72 5.96
C SER A 130 -23.75 7.82 6.96
N LEU A 131 -23.42 7.78 8.25
CA LEU A 131 -24.36 7.80 9.36
C LEU A 131 -24.20 9.10 10.15
N CYS A 132 -25.24 9.50 10.88
CA CYS A 132 -25.18 10.63 11.79
C CYS A 132 -26.10 10.42 13.00
N VAL A 133 -25.85 11.20 14.06
CA VAL A 133 -26.74 11.25 15.22
C VAL A 133 -28.05 11.93 14.82
N ALA A 134 -29.18 11.32 15.16
CA ALA A 134 -30.52 11.83 14.89
C ALA A 134 -31.00 12.77 16.00
N GLU A 135 -31.86 13.72 15.62
CA GLU A 135 -32.61 14.56 16.55
C GLU A 135 -34.06 14.04 16.69
N PRO A 136 -34.73 14.26 17.83
CA PRO A 136 -34.27 15.00 19.02
C PRO A 136 -33.18 14.26 19.81
N LEU A 137 -32.25 15.02 20.39
CA LEU A 137 -31.21 14.45 21.25
C LEU A 137 -31.76 14.04 22.62
N PRO A 138 -31.13 13.04 23.28
CA PRO A 138 -31.31 12.82 24.70
C PRO A 138 -31.09 14.09 25.52
N PRO A 139 -31.79 14.27 26.65
CA PRO A 139 -31.76 15.50 27.45
C PRO A 139 -30.38 15.82 28.04
N ASP A 140 -29.50 14.82 28.14
CA ASP A 140 -28.15 14.96 28.65
C ASP A 140 -27.13 15.44 27.60
N LEU A 141 -27.53 15.53 26.34
CA LEU A 141 -26.68 15.96 25.24
C LEU A 141 -27.09 17.33 24.72
N GLU A 142 -26.11 18.03 24.16
CA GLU A 142 -26.24 19.35 23.57
C GLU A 142 -25.44 19.39 22.27
N VAL A 143 -26.02 19.97 21.22
CA VAL A 143 -25.32 20.22 19.96
C VAL A 143 -24.46 21.45 20.12
N ILE A 144 -23.17 21.32 19.85
CA ILE A 144 -22.20 22.43 19.91
C ILE A 144 -21.60 22.79 18.54
N ALA A 145 -21.84 21.99 17.51
CA ALA A 145 -21.53 22.35 16.12
C ALA A 145 -22.41 21.64 15.10
N ARG A 146 -22.60 22.28 13.93
CA ARG A 146 -23.36 21.73 12.79
C ARG A 146 -22.65 21.98 11.46
N ALA A 147 -22.88 21.09 10.50
CA ALA A 147 -22.47 21.29 9.12
C ALA A 147 -23.47 22.19 8.39
N GLU A 148 -23.06 22.70 7.23
CA GLU A 148 -23.91 23.49 6.32
C GLU A 148 -25.19 22.78 5.85
N ASP A 149 -25.22 21.44 5.88
CA ASP A 149 -26.39 20.61 5.58
C ASP A 149 -27.25 20.28 6.82
N GLY A 150 -26.95 20.91 7.96
CA GLY A 150 -27.70 20.77 9.22
C GLY A 150 -27.31 19.57 10.08
N VAL A 151 -26.46 18.67 9.57
CA VAL A 151 -25.99 17.50 10.32
C VAL A 151 -25.28 17.94 11.60
N VAL A 152 -25.57 17.26 12.71
CA VAL A 152 -24.88 17.46 14.00
C VAL A 152 -23.43 17.05 13.85
N MET A 153 -22.52 18.01 14.05
CA MET A 153 -21.08 17.80 13.86
C MET A 153 -20.30 17.77 15.15
N ALA A 154 -20.86 18.27 16.25
CA ALA A 154 -20.28 18.08 17.56
C ALA A 154 -21.34 18.07 18.67
N LEU A 155 -21.07 17.28 19.70
CA LEU A 155 -21.90 17.08 20.87
C LEU A 155 -21.10 17.35 22.13
N ARG A 156 -21.78 17.85 23.16
CA ARG A 156 -21.29 17.87 24.54
C ARG A 156 -22.30 17.22 25.47
N HIS A 157 -21.79 16.46 26.44
CA HIS A 157 -22.60 16.01 27.55
C HIS A 157 -22.77 17.14 28.59
N ARG A 158 -24.00 17.36 29.06
CA ARG A 158 -24.33 18.48 29.97
C ARG A 158 -23.71 18.35 31.37
N ARG A 159 -23.64 17.12 31.88
CA ARG A 159 -23.16 16.81 33.24
C ARG A 159 -21.75 16.21 33.32
N LEU A 160 -21.38 15.34 32.36
CA LEU A 160 -20.11 14.62 32.34
C LEU A 160 -19.11 15.35 31.41
N PRO A 161 -17.79 15.26 31.66
CA PRO A 161 -16.78 15.90 30.81
C PRO A 161 -16.60 15.11 29.50
N ARG A 162 -17.62 15.11 28.65
CA ARG A 162 -17.62 14.31 27.42
C ARG A 162 -17.99 15.16 26.22
N TRP A 163 -17.22 14.99 25.17
CA TRP A 163 -17.42 15.64 23.89
C TRP A 163 -17.35 14.61 22.77
N GLY A 164 -17.95 14.92 21.64
CA GLY A 164 -17.69 14.16 20.43
C GLY A 164 -17.78 15.02 19.19
N VAL A 165 -16.96 14.73 18.18
CA VAL A 165 -16.98 15.36 16.85
C VAL A 165 -17.28 14.33 15.77
N GLN A 166 -18.17 14.63 14.83
CA GLN A 166 -18.55 13.71 13.75
C GLN A 166 -17.58 13.75 12.57
N PHE A 167 -16.85 14.86 12.40
CA PHE A 167 -15.77 15.01 11.41
C PHE A 167 -14.45 14.44 11.95
N HIS A 168 -13.44 14.40 11.10
CA HIS A 168 -12.12 13.82 11.39
C HIS A 168 -11.08 14.94 11.60
N PRO A 169 -10.84 15.39 12.85
CA PRO A 169 -9.81 16.41 13.14
C PRO A 169 -8.41 15.99 12.72
N GLU A 170 -8.17 14.69 12.55
CA GLU A 170 -6.89 14.10 12.18
C GLU A 170 -6.62 14.07 10.68
N SER A 171 -7.63 14.32 9.83
CA SER A 171 -7.48 14.38 8.37
C SER A 171 -6.62 15.56 7.95
N VAL A 172 -5.81 15.37 6.90
CA VAL A 172 -4.87 16.40 6.42
C VAL A 172 -5.54 17.68 5.91
N GLU A 173 -6.81 17.61 5.48
CA GLU A 173 -7.58 18.77 5.03
C GLU A 173 -8.53 19.36 6.08
N THR A 174 -8.58 18.80 7.30
CA THR A 174 -9.35 19.43 8.38
C THR A 174 -8.58 20.58 9.00
N GLU A 175 -9.19 21.76 9.02
CA GLU A 175 -8.59 22.93 9.65
C GLU A 175 -8.62 22.79 11.18
N TYR A 176 -7.58 23.31 11.85
CA TYR A 176 -7.50 23.46 13.31
C TYR A 176 -7.59 22.16 14.15
N GLY A 177 -7.42 20.97 13.54
CA GLY A 177 -7.46 19.69 14.27
C GLY A 177 -6.51 19.61 15.47
N LEU A 178 -5.25 20.03 15.30
CA LEU A 178 -4.27 20.11 16.39
C LEU A 178 -4.71 21.05 17.52
N ARG A 179 -5.36 22.18 17.18
CA ARG A 179 -5.89 23.13 18.17
C ARG A 179 -7.02 22.50 18.99
N MET A 180 -7.93 21.75 18.36
CA MET A 180 -8.99 21.04 19.08
C MET A 180 -8.44 19.98 20.04
N MET A 181 -7.38 19.25 19.65
CA MET A 181 -6.71 18.31 20.56
C MET A 181 -6.06 19.03 21.75
N ALA A 182 -5.44 20.19 21.52
CA ALA A 182 -4.90 21.02 22.60
C ALA A 182 -6.00 21.55 23.53
N ASN A 183 -7.15 21.94 23.00
CA ASN A 183 -8.30 22.37 23.80
C ASN A 183 -8.85 21.21 24.65
N PHE A 184 -8.93 19.99 24.09
CA PHE A 184 -9.35 18.81 24.85
C PHE A 184 -8.37 18.46 25.99
N ARG A 185 -7.06 18.61 25.77
CA ARG A 185 -6.04 18.52 26.83
C ARG A 185 -6.29 19.57 27.91
N ASP A 186 -6.54 20.81 27.54
CA ASP A 186 -6.74 21.89 28.52
C ASP A 186 -8.04 21.72 29.33
N LEU A 187 -9.10 21.18 28.70
CA LEU A 187 -10.33 20.76 29.35
C LEU A 187 -10.09 19.61 30.33
N THR A 188 -9.24 18.65 29.95
CA THR A 188 -8.82 17.55 30.83
C THR A 188 -8.14 18.09 32.09
N LEU A 189 -7.18 19.01 31.93
CA LEU A 189 -6.51 19.65 33.07
C LEU A 189 -7.48 20.48 33.94
N GLY A 190 -8.48 21.12 33.31
CA GLY A 190 -9.55 21.82 34.01
C GLY A 190 -10.39 20.89 34.88
N ASP A 191 -10.78 19.73 34.34
CA ASP A 191 -11.56 18.73 35.07
C ASP A 191 -10.77 18.13 36.24
N GLN A 192 -9.48 17.84 36.06
CA GLN A 192 -8.61 17.37 37.14
C GLN A 192 -8.55 18.37 38.31
N ARG A 193 -8.40 19.66 38.00
CA ARG A 193 -8.43 20.73 39.01
C ARG A 193 -9.77 20.80 39.74
N ARG A 194 -10.88 20.60 39.02
CA ARG A 194 -12.25 20.65 39.56
C ARG A 194 -12.57 19.45 40.47
N THR A 195 -12.11 18.26 40.08
CA THR A 195 -12.42 17.00 40.78
C THR A 195 -11.38 16.63 41.85
N GLY A 196 -10.23 17.30 41.87
CA GLY A 196 -9.10 16.96 42.74
C GLY A 196 -8.40 15.65 42.33
N ARG A 197 -8.69 15.12 41.13
CA ARG A 197 -8.06 13.91 40.61
C ARG A 197 -6.57 14.17 40.41
N ARG A 198 -5.73 13.27 40.94
CA ARG A 198 -4.30 13.32 40.71
C ARG A 198 -3.99 12.92 39.26
N PRO A 199 -3.02 13.57 38.61
CA PRO A 199 -2.55 13.12 37.30
C PRO A 199 -2.12 11.66 37.35
N ALA A 200 -2.34 10.94 36.27
CA ALA A 200 -1.81 9.60 36.12
C ALA A 200 -0.28 9.64 36.31
N PRO A 201 0.31 8.63 36.99
CA PRO A 201 1.75 8.57 37.15
C PRO A 201 2.41 8.55 35.77
N ALA A 202 3.40 9.42 35.57
CA ALA A 202 4.20 9.43 34.36
C ALA A 202 4.84 8.06 34.19
N THR A 203 4.72 7.48 33.00
CA THR A 203 5.46 6.26 32.72
C THR A 203 6.95 6.62 32.62
N THR A 204 7.79 5.96 33.42
CA THR A 204 9.14 5.67 32.92
C THR A 204 8.90 4.69 31.79
N ALA A 205 8.86 5.18 30.55
CA ALA A 205 8.64 4.34 29.39
C ALA A 205 9.52 3.09 29.54
N PRO A 206 8.96 1.86 29.53
CA PRO A 206 9.80 0.74 29.16
C PRO A 206 10.16 1.06 27.72
N ALA A 207 11.40 1.47 27.49
CA ALA A 207 11.96 1.43 26.16
C ALA A 207 11.64 0.05 25.63
N ARG A 208 10.74 -0.03 24.64
CA ARG A 208 10.54 -1.25 23.87
C ARG A 208 11.75 -1.41 22.95
N ALA A 209 12.95 -1.42 23.55
CA ALA A 209 14.04 -2.17 22.99
C ALA A 209 13.59 -3.61 23.15
N ALA A 210 13.07 -4.21 22.09
CA ALA A 210 13.21 -5.64 21.95
C ALA A 210 14.68 -5.92 22.29
N GLU A 211 14.95 -6.73 23.33
CA GLU A 211 16.29 -7.27 23.49
C GLU A 211 16.65 -7.82 22.12
N PRO A 212 17.72 -7.33 21.46
CA PRO A 212 18.10 -7.89 20.19
C PRO A 212 18.27 -9.38 20.47
N ALA A 213 17.48 -10.20 19.76
CA ALA A 213 17.73 -11.63 19.70
C ALA A 213 19.24 -11.77 19.54
N ARG A 214 19.89 -12.55 20.43
CA ARG A 214 21.35 -12.75 20.42
C ARG A 214 21.82 -12.72 18.97
N PRO A 215 22.69 -11.78 18.56
CA PRO A 215 22.96 -11.61 17.14
C PRO A 215 23.34 -12.97 16.60
N ALA A 216 22.54 -13.46 15.64
CA ALA A 216 23.01 -14.49 14.74
C ALA A 216 24.39 -14.03 14.25
N GLU A 217 25.33 -14.95 14.14
CA GLU A 217 26.70 -14.63 13.75
C GLU A 217 26.68 -13.68 12.53
N ALA A 218 27.19 -12.46 12.73
CA ALA A 218 27.06 -11.39 11.76
C ALA A 218 27.83 -11.76 10.50
N LEU A 219 27.13 -11.83 9.37
CA LEU A 219 27.71 -12.14 8.07
C LEU A 219 28.20 -10.84 7.44
N ARG A 220 29.49 -10.78 7.14
CA ARG A 220 30.12 -9.61 6.55
C ARG A 220 30.50 -9.87 5.11
N TYR A 221 30.15 -8.91 4.26
CA TYR A 221 30.45 -8.91 2.85
C TYR A 221 31.12 -7.61 2.46
N ARG A 222 31.95 -7.68 1.42
CA ARG A 222 32.47 -6.52 0.71
C ARG A 222 31.84 -6.47 -0.67
N LEU A 223 31.38 -5.29 -1.08
CA LEU A 223 30.84 -5.03 -2.40
C LEU A 223 31.94 -4.52 -3.33
N HIS A 224 32.28 -5.33 -4.33
CA HIS A 224 33.21 -4.98 -5.39
C HIS A 224 32.46 -4.35 -6.55
N VAL A 225 32.96 -3.22 -7.04
CA VAL A 225 32.29 -2.45 -8.10
C VAL A 225 33.26 -2.19 -9.26
N ARG A 226 32.79 -2.45 -10.48
CA ARG A 226 33.44 -2.02 -11.71
C ARG A 226 32.50 -1.14 -12.52
N VAL A 227 32.95 0.05 -12.91
CA VAL A 227 32.18 0.98 -13.73
C VAL A 227 32.56 0.84 -15.21
N LEU A 228 31.56 0.79 -16.07
CA LEU A 228 31.67 1.02 -17.50
C LEU A 228 31.14 2.43 -17.78
N GLU A 229 31.95 3.27 -18.43
CA GLU A 229 31.61 4.64 -18.82
C GLU A 229 30.67 4.68 -20.05
N ARG A 230 29.63 3.85 -20.00
CA ARG A 230 28.52 3.80 -20.96
C ARG A 230 27.32 3.06 -20.35
N ALA A 231 26.11 3.42 -20.76
CA ALA A 231 24.93 2.60 -20.52
C ALA A 231 24.93 1.41 -21.50
N VAL A 232 24.71 0.21 -20.98
CA VAL A 232 24.43 -0.97 -21.82
C VAL A 232 22.96 -1.00 -22.20
N ASP A 233 22.65 -1.59 -23.36
CA ASP A 233 21.28 -1.96 -23.69
C ASP A 233 20.80 -3.03 -22.70
N CYS A 234 19.85 -2.68 -21.82
CA CYS A 234 19.36 -3.59 -20.80
C CYS A 234 18.70 -4.86 -21.37
N GLU A 235 18.02 -4.77 -22.53
CA GLU A 235 17.42 -5.97 -23.14
C GLU A 235 18.50 -6.92 -23.63
N ALA A 236 19.50 -6.40 -24.35
CA ALA A 236 20.61 -7.19 -24.83
C ALA A 236 21.45 -7.77 -23.68
N ALA A 237 21.68 -6.97 -22.62
CA ALA A 237 22.40 -7.41 -21.43
C ALA A 237 21.63 -8.52 -20.70
N PHE A 238 20.31 -8.40 -20.55
CA PHE A 238 19.50 -9.44 -19.91
C PHE A 238 19.51 -10.75 -20.70
N ALA A 239 19.32 -10.68 -22.03
CA ALA A 239 19.37 -11.87 -22.87
C ALA A 239 20.75 -12.55 -22.88
N GLU A 240 21.82 -11.78 -22.94
CA GLU A 240 23.17 -12.35 -22.91
C GLU A 240 23.48 -12.98 -21.55
N LEU A 241 23.16 -12.31 -20.44
CA LEU A 241 23.65 -12.71 -19.12
C LEU A 241 22.69 -13.63 -18.37
N TYR A 242 21.37 -13.44 -18.49
CA TYR A 242 20.40 -13.91 -17.51
C TYR A 242 19.22 -14.72 -18.08
N SER A 243 18.92 -14.66 -19.39
CA SER A 243 17.74 -15.35 -19.95
C SER A 243 17.82 -16.88 -19.90
N GLY A 244 19.00 -17.45 -19.64
CA GLY A 244 19.19 -18.89 -19.42
C GLY A 244 19.16 -19.33 -17.96
N ALA A 245 19.05 -18.39 -17.01
CA ALA A 245 18.96 -18.72 -15.59
C ALA A 245 17.55 -19.16 -15.22
N THR A 246 17.40 -20.05 -14.22
CA THR A 246 16.08 -20.46 -13.70
C THR A 246 15.42 -19.38 -12.85
N HIS A 247 16.23 -18.48 -12.29
CA HIS A 247 15.80 -17.38 -11.43
C HIS A 247 16.56 -16.12 -11.85
N ALA A 248 15.86 -15.18 -12.46
CA ALA A 248 16.43 -13.92 -12.92
C ALA A 248 15.46 -12.77 -12.66
N PHE A 249 16.02 -11.58 -12.43
CA PHE A 249 15.26 -10.36 -12.25
C PHE A 249 15.80 -9.23 -13.12
N TRP A 250 14.89 -8.38 -13.56
CA TRP A 250 15.16 -7.08 -14.12
C TRP A 250 14.18 -6.09 -13.50
N LEU A 251 14.65 -5.28 -12.56
CA LEU A 251 13.92 -4.11 -12.06
C LEU A 251 14.18 -2.97 -13.04
N ASP A 252 13.16 -2.55 -13.80
CA ASP A 252 13.33 -1.71 -14.97
C ASP A 252 12.71 -0.32 -14.84
N SER A 253 13.55 0.70 -14.91
CA SER A 253 13.13 2.07 -15.20
C SER A 253 12.82 2.23 -16.69
N ALA A 254 11.88 1.46 -17.23
CA ALA A 254 11.50 1.45 -18.66
C ALA A 254 11.10 2.85 -19.15
N ARG A 255 10.59 3.67 -18.24
CA ARG A 255 10.39 5.11 -18.41
C ARG A 255 11.21 5.86 -17.38
N VAL A 256 12.25 6.57 -17.82
CA VAL A 256 13.02 7.48 -16.96
C VAL A 256 12.20 8.72 -16.68
N SER A 257 12.06 9.07 -15.40
CA SER A 257 11.35 10.27 -14.95
C SER A 257 12.08 10.86 -13.76
N GLU A 258 12.38 12.15 -13.84
CA GLU A 258 13.10 12.85 -12.77
C GLU A 258 12.38 12.68 -11.42
N GLY A 259 13.14 12.33 -10.38
CA GLY A 259 12.60 12.12 -9.03
C GLY A 259 11.80 10.81 -8.83
N LEU A 260 11.62 9.99 -9.86
CA LEU A 260 10.86 8.72 -9.77
C LEU A 260 11.71 7.51 -10.15
N SER A 261 12.29 7.52 -11.36
CA SER A 261 12.96 6.37 -11.98
C SER A 261 14.21 6.82 -12.75
N ARG A 262 15.32 6.11 -12.54
CA ARG A 262 16.64 6.43 -13.11
C ARG A 262 17.50 5.20 -13.39
N PHE A 263 17.40 4.19 -12.54
CA PHE A 263 18.27 3.01 -12.59
C PHE A 263 17.48 1.76 -12.99
N SER A 264 18.08 0.90 -13.80
CA SER A 264 17.61 -0.48 -13.96
C SER A 264 18.60 -1.44 -13.31
N PHE A 265 18.09 -2.44 -12.59
CA PHE A 265 18.90 -3.46 -11.91
C PHE A 265 18.63 -4.83 -12.52
N LEU A 266 19.69 -5.56 -12.88
CA LEU A 266 19.60 -6.85 -13.55
C LEU A 266 20.48 -7.89 -12.85
N GLY A 267 19.96 -9.05 -12.51
CA GLY A 267 20.71 -10.11 -11.86
C GLY A 267 20.00 -11.46 -11.88
N ASP A 268 20.65 -12.47 -11.31
CA ASP A 268 20.13 -13.83 -11.22
C ASP A 268 20.53 -14.51 -9.89
N ALA A 269 20.12 -15.77 -9.71
CA ALA A 269 20.46 -16.56 -8.53
C ALA A 269 21.67 -17.50 -8.76
N THR A 270 22.61 -17.18 -9.66
CA THR A 270 23.74 -18.07 -10.00
C THR A 270 25.04 -17.76 -9.25
N GLY A 271 25.07 -16.68 -8.47
CA GLY A 271 26.23 -16.33 -7.67
C GLY A 271 26.48 -17.28 -6.49
N PRO A 272 27.71 -17.31 -5.95
CA PRO A 272 28.11 -18.24 -4.89
C PRO A 272 27.41 -17.97 -3.56
N LEU A 273 26.91 -16.76 -3.35
CA LEU A 273 26.18 -16.35 -2.14
C LEU A 273 24.67 -16.25 -2.40
N ALA A 274 24.22 -16.52 -3.63
CA ALA A 274 22.81 -16.41 -3.99
C ALA A 274 21.96 -17.44 -3.24
N GLU A 275 20.77 -17.02 -2.88
CA GLU A 275 19.72 -17.89 -2.37
C GLU A 275 18.37 -17.43 -2.90
N THR A 276 17.50 -18.40 -3.15
CA THR A 276 16.10 -18.16 -3.49
C THR A 276 15.22 -18.56 -2.31
N VAL A 277 14.35 -17.66 -1.89
CA VAL A 277 13.41 -17.80 -0.78
C VAL A 277 12.01 -17.87 -1.36
N ARG A 278 11.31 -18.99 -1.19
CA ARG A 278 9.92 -19.20 -1.64
C ARG A 278 9.01 -19.37 -0.42
N TYR A 279 7.85 -18.74 -0.44
CA TYR A 279 6.94 -18.72 0.71
C TYR A 279 5.52 -19.15 0.36
N SER A 280 4.88 -19.84 1.30
CA SER A 280 3.46 -20.19 1.31
C SER A 280 2.84 -19.66 2.60
N VAL A 281 1.87 -18.74 2.49
CA VAL A 281 1.07 -18.22 3.61
C VAL A 281 0.28 -19.34 4.27
N THR A 282 -0.26 -20.24 3.44
CA THR A 282 -1.05 -21.38 3.91
C THR A 282 -0.26 -22.27 4.86
N ASP A 283 0.94 -22.65 4.45
CA ASP A 283 1.77 -23.59 5.20
C ASP A 283 2.63 -22.85 6.24
N ARG A 284 2.63 -21.51 6.19
CA ARG A 284 3.51 -20.61 6.94
C ARG A 284 4.97 -21.10 6.90
N GLU A 285 5.39 -21.48 5.69
CA GLU A 285 6.63 -22.17 5.43
C GLU A 285 7.48 -21.40 4.42
N VAL A 286 8.72 -21.11 4.80
CA VAL A 286 9.76 -20.55 3.93
C VAL A 286 10.69 -21.67 3.48
N ARG A 287 10.85 -21.83 2.16
CA ARG A 287 11.80 -22.76 1.53
C ARG A 287 12.95 -21.99 0.91
N VAL A 288 14.17 -22.34 1.29
CA VAL A 288 15.40 -21.68 0.84
C VAL A 288 16.18 -22.64 -0.05
N SER A 289 16.43 -22.23 -1.28
CA SER A 289 17.32 -22.90 -2.22
C SER A 289 18.63 -22.12 -2.30
N SER A 290 19.71 -22.72 -1.81
CA SER A 290 21.06 -22.14 -1.79
C SER A 290 22.10 -23.28 -1.80
N ALA A 291 23.37 -22.97 -1.58
CA ALA A 291 24.40 -23.99 -1.34
C ALA A 291 24.08 -24.89 -0.11
N THR A 292 23.29 -24.40 0.83
CA THR A 292 22.78 -25.14 2.00
C THR A 292 21.27 -24.98 2.09
N PRO A 293 20.49 -25.79 1.35
CA PRO A 293 19.04 -25.69 1.33
C PRO A 293 18.43 -25.88 2.73
N ALA A 294 17.38 -25.12 3.03
CA ALA A 294 16.72 -25.14 4.33
C ALA A 294 15.23 -24.85 4.21
N THR A 295 14.48 -25.23 5.25
CA THR A 295 13.05 -24.92 5.40
C THR A 295 12.82 -24.34 6.79
N HIS A 296 12.03 -23.28 6.88
CA HIS A 296 11.71 -22.56 8.11
C HIS A 296 10.20 -22.43 8.28
N GLN A 297 9.73 -22.60 9.52
CA GLN A 297 8.32 -22.48 9.89
C GLN A 297 8.09 -21.11 10.52
N GLU A 298 8.00 -20.09 9.67
CA GLU A 298 7.87 -18.67 10.02
C GLU A 298 7.28 -17.89 8.83
N SER A 299 6.91 -16.62 9.03
CA SER A 299 6.49 -15.80 7.89
C SER A 299 7.69 -15.34 7.05
N VAL A 300 7.48 -15.05 5.77
CA VAL A 300 8.55 -14.52 4.91
C VAL A 300 9.09 -13.18 5.41
N LEU A 301 8.25 -12.35 6.04
CA LEU A 301 8.67 -11.07 6.60
C LEU A 301 9.60 -11.29 7.80
N ASP A 302 9.31 -12.25 8.69
CA ASP A 302 10.20 -12.58 9.82
C ASP A 302 11.55 -13.13 9.32
N TYR A 303 11.51 -13.99 8.30
CA TYR A 303 12.70 -14.52 7.64
C TYR A 303 13.55 -13.40 7.05
N LEU A 304 12.96 -12.55 6.19
CA LEU A 304 13.68 -11.45 5.54
C LEU A 304 14.23 -10.46 6.55
N GLN A 305 13.48 -10.13 7.61
CA GLN A 305 13.94 -9.23 8.67
C GLN A 305 15.18 -9.77 9.38
N ARG A 306 15.16 -11.04 9.81
CA ARG A 306 16.31 -11.69 10.43
C ARG A 306 17.52 -11.70 9.50
N GLU A 307 17.27 -12.07 8.24
CA GLU A 307 18.31 -12.26 7.24
C GLU A 307 18.96 -10.95 6.79
N LEU A 308 18.18 -9.88 6.64
CA LEU A 308 18.70 -8.53 6.40
C LEU A 308 19.46 -8.01 7.62
N GLY A 309 18.94 -8.24 8.84
CA GLY A 309 19.56 -7.77 10.08
C GLY A 309 20.91 -8.41 10.40
N ARG A 310 21.18 -9.63 9.93
CA ARG A 310 22.47 -10.32 10.14
C ARG A 310 23.50 -10.09 9.03
N ARG A 311 23.10 -9.55 7.87
CA ARG A 311 23.97 -9.36 6.71
C ARG A 311 24.43 -7.91 6.61
N HIS A 312 25.74 -7.70 6.65
CA HIS A 312 26.33 -6.37 6.54
C HIS A 312 27.22 -6.29 5.30
N ILE A 313 26.98 -5.28 4.47
CA ILE A 313 27.72 -5.06 3.23
C ILE A 313 28.55 -3.78 3.37
N GLU A 314 29.88 -3.91 3.32
CA GLU A 314 30.79 -2.79 3.13
C GLU A 314 30.75 -2.38 1.65
N ALA A 315 30.10 -1.26 1.35
CA ALA A 315 29.93 -0.74 -0.01
C ALA A 315 30.66 0.61 -0.21
N PRO A 316 31.24 0.86 -1.40
CA PRO A 316 31.67 2.19 -1.77
C PRO A 316 30.46 3.14 -1.92
N GLU A 317 30.72 4.45 -2.00
CA GLU A 317 29.69 5.43 -2.33
C GLU A 317 29.18 5.19 -3.77
N LEU A 318 27.86 5.06 -3.92
CA LEU A 318 27.18 4.78 -5.18
C LEU A 318 26.02 5.78 -5.38
N PRO A 319 25.64 6.08 -6.64
CA PRO A 319 24.57 7.04 -6.92
C PRO A 319 23.16 6.47 -6.76
N PHE A 320 23.02 5.29 -6.14
CA PHE A 320 21.77 4.57 -5.91
C PHE A 320 21.81 3.83 -4.56
N ASP A 321 20.63 3.53 -4.02
CA ASP A 321 20.47 2.97 -2.67
C ASP A 321 20.67 1.43 -2.63
N PHE A 322 20.39 0.72 -3.73
CA PHE A 322 20.48 -0.75 -3.78
C PHE A 322 21.94 -1.26 -3.86
N THR A 323 22.51 -1.60 -2.71
CA THR A 323 23.89 -2.12 -2.59
C THR A 323 23.97 -3.64 -2.39
N GLY A 324 22.90 -4.37 -2.71
CA GLY A 324 22.77 -5.81 -2.46
C GLY A 324 21.76 -6.12 -1.35
N GLY A 325 21.11 -7.28 -1.46
CA GLY A 325 19.98 -7.68 -0.63
C GLY A 325 19.01 -8.54 -1.42
N TYR A 326 17.75 -8.56 -1.01
CA TYR A 326 16.71 -9.37 -1.64
C TYR A 326 15.97 -8.60 -2.74
N VAL A 327 15.76 -9.24 -3.88
CA VAL A 327 14.92 -8.78 -4.99
C VAL A 327 13.82 -9.79 -5.23
N GLY A 328 12.57 -9.34 -5.34
CA GLY A 328 11.46 -10.27 -5.40
C GLY A 328 10.10 -9.61 -5.30
N TYR A 329 9.11 -10.40 -4.89
CA TYR A 329 7.74 -9.93 -4.68
C TYR A 329 7.10 -10.51 -3.42
N LEU A 330 6.14 -9.75 -2.89
CA LEU A 330 5.09 -10.20 -1.98
C LEU A 330 3.78 -10.27 -2.77
N GLY A 331 3.19 -11.46 -2.86
CA GLY A 331 1.83 -11.65 -3.35
C GLY A 331 0.82 -11.05 -2.37
N TYR A 332 -0.34 -10.66 -2.88
CA TYR A 332 -1.39 -9.98 -2.13
C TYR A 332 -1.83 -10.76 -0.88
N GLU A 333 -1.86 -12.08 -0.95
CA GLU A 333 -2.26 -12.99 0.12
C GLU A 333 -1.31 -12.94 1.33
N THR A 334 -0.09 -12.41 1.16
CA THR A 334 0.84 -12.09 2.28
C THR A 334 0.24 -11.07 3.25
N ARG A 335 -0.88 -10.41 2.90
CA ARG A 335 -1.71 -9.62 3.81
C ARG A 335 -2.10 -10.36 5.09
N ALA A 336 -2.18 -11.69 5.06
CA ALA A 336 -2.46 -12.49 6.23
C ALA A 336 -1.41 -12.33 7.33
N ASP A 337 -0.13 -12.21 6.97
CA ASP A 337 0.98 -11.96 7.89
C ASP A 337 1.13 -10.49 8.32
N CYS A 338 0.28 -9.62 7.74
CA CYS A 338 0.19 -8.19 8.04
C CYS A 338 -1.08 -7.85 8.86
N GLY A 339 -1.77 -8.85 9.42
CA GLY A 339 -2.94 -8.66 10.28
C GLY A 339 -4.28 -8.65 9.56
N ALA A 340 -4.33 -9.07 8.29
CA ALA A 340 -5.57 -9.19 7.53
C ALA A 340 -5.68 -10.59 6.89
N PRO A 341 -6.02 -11.64 7.64
CA PRO A 341 -6.12 -13.01 7.10
C PRO A 341 -7.19 -13.14 6.00
N GLY A 342 -6.98 -14.11 5.12
CA GLY A 342 -7.88 -14.49 4.03
C GLY A 342 -7.94 -16.01 3.88
N SER A 343 -8.94 -16.50 3.16
CA SER A 343 -9.16 -17.93 2.93
C SER A 343 -8.70 -18.40 1.55
N GLN A 344 -8.56 -17.47 0.61
CA GLN A 344 -8.16 -17.74 -0.76
C GLN A 344 -6.68 -18.13 -0.86
N ARG A 345 -6.34 -18.93 -1.87
CA ARG A 345 -4.99 -19.45 -2.11
C ARG A 345 -4.60 -19.29 -3.56
N ALA A 346 -3.54 -18.55 -3.82
CA ALA A 346 -3.00 -18.37 -5.16
C ALA A 346 -2.35 -19.66 -5.68
N GLU A 347 -2.30 -19.80 -7.01
CA GLU A 347 -1.54 -20.87 -7.67
C GLU A 347 -0.03 -20.57 -7.70
N THR A 348 0.32 -19.29 -7.75
CA THR A 348 1.70 -18.83 -7.60
C THR A 348 2.09 -18.87 -6.12
N PRO A 349 3.40 -18.93 -5.82
CA PRO A 349 3.89 -18.69 -4.46
C PRO A 349 3.38 -17.35 -3.92
N ASP A 350 3.17 -17.28 -2.62
CA ASP A 350 2.76 -16.04 -1.98
C ASP A 350 3.93 -15.05 -1.86
N ALA A 351 5.18 -15.53 -1.93
CA ALA A 351 6.35 -14.68 -2.08
C ALA A 351 7.52 -15.46 -2.71
N VAL A 352 8.34 -14.75 -3.49
CA VAL A 352 9.63 -15.25 -3.97
C VAL A 352 10.66 -14.12 -3.91
N TRP A 353 11.80 -14.38 -3.28
CA TRP A 353 12.89 -13.42 -3.11
C TRP A 353 14.25 -14.03 -3.43
N LEU A 354 15.09 -13.29 -4.13
CA LEU A 354 16.44 -13.69 -4.54
C LEU A 354 17.43 -12.80 -3.81
N PHE A 355 18.35 -13.39 -3.04
CA PHE A 355 19.50 -12.64 -2.54
C PHE A 355 20.47 -12.37 -3.70
N ALA A 356 20.47 -11.13 -4.18
CA ALA A 356 21.28 -10.70 -5.31
C ALA A 356 22.71 -10.38 -4.86
N ASP A 357 23.61 -11.36 -4.99
CA ASP A 357 25.03 -11.20 -4.68
C ASP A 357 25.85 -10.66 -5.87
N ARG A 358 25.32 -10.78 -7.09
CA ARG A 358 25.92 -10.29 -8.34
C ARG A 358 24.85 -9.69 -9.23
N PHE A 359 25.05 -8.45 -9.65
CA PHE A 359 24.06 -7.74 -10.46
C PHE A 359 24.69 -6.58 -11.24
N LEU A 360 23.90 -6.03 -12.16
CA LEU A 360 24.18 -4.79 -12.87
C LEU A 360 23.26 -3.69 -12.35
N ALA A 361 23.77 -2.46 -12.34
CA ALA A 361 22.96 -1.25 -12.27
C ALA A 361 23.26 -0.37 -13.49
N VAL A 362 22.23 -0.04 -14.26
CA VAL A 362 22.35 0.84 -15.44
C VAL A 362 21.77 2.19 -15.08
N ASP A 363 22.59 3.24 -15.13
CA ASP A 363 22.21 4.63 -14.95
C ASP A 363 21.82 5.24 -16.29
N HIS A 364 20.51 5.43 -16.50
CA HIS A 364 19.99 5.98 -17.75
C HIS A 364 20.19 7.49 -17.89
N ARG A 365 20.55 8.18 -16.80
CA ARG A 365 20.75 9.63 -16.80
C ARG A 365 22.19 9.99 -17.10
N GLU A 366 23.13 9.36 -16.40
CA GLU A 366 24.57 9.61 -16.58
C GLU A 366 25.21 8.68 -17.61
N GLU A 367 24.40 7.81 -18.23
CA GLU A 367 24.81 6.83 -19.23
C GLU A 367 25.99 5.97 -18.76
N ARG A 368 25.84 5.33 -17.59
CA ARG A 368 26.88 4.47 -16.98
C ARG A 368 26.32 3.11 -16.58
N THR A 369 27.19 2.10 -16.53
CA THR A 369 26.84 0.77 -16.04
C THR A 369 27.77 0.37 -14.92
N TYR A 370 27.21 -0.06 -13.80
CA TYR A 370 27.93 -0.55 -12.63
C TYR A 370 27.76 -2.06 -12.59
N LEU A 371 28.87 -2.79 -12.50
CA LEU A 371 28.90 -4.22 -12.26
C LEU A 371 29.21 -4.41 -10.78
N LEU A 372 28.38 -5.19 -10.09
CA LEU A 372 28.39 -5.33 -8.64
C LEU A 372 28.53 -6.80 -8.27
N ALA A 373 29.48 -7.12 -7.38
CA ALA A 373 29.68 -8.48 -6.90
C ALA A 373 30.08 -8.48 -5.42
N LEU A 374 29.37 -9.26 -4.60
CA LEU A 374 29.70 -9.48 -3.20
C LEU A 374 30.78 -10.56 -3.04
N SER A 375 31.62 -10.40 -2.03
CA SER A 375 32.49 -11.45 -1.48
C SER A 375 32.32 -11.54 0.03
N ALA A 376 32.31 -12.75 0.58
CA ALA A 376 32.44 -12.94 2.03
C ALA A 376 33.87 -12.62 2.50
N ASP A 377 34.01 -12.16 3.74
CA ASP A 377 35.30 -11.80 4.34
C ASP A 377 36.36 -12.91 4.19
N GLY A 378 37.50 -12.57 3.59
CA GLY A 378 38.73 -13.39 3.60
C GLY A 378 38.81 -14.59 2.65
N ALA A 379 37.75 -14.91 1.88
CA ALA A 379 37.72 -16.12 1.05
C ALA A 379 37.45 -15.90 -0.46
N ASP A 380 36.68 -14.86 -0.84
CA ASP A 380 36.03 -14.84 -2.17
C ASP A 380 36.26 -13.58 -3.04
N GLU A 381 37.17 -12.68 -2.68
CA GLU A 381 37.42 -11.44 -3.44
C GLU A 381 37.83 -11.72 -4.90
N ARG A 382 38.73 -12.68 -5.13
CA ARG A 382 39.18 -13.04 -6.47
C ARG A 382 38.04 -13.55 -7.36
N THR A 383 37.10 -14.30 -6.78
CA THR A 383 35.93 -14.82 -7.51
C THR A 383 35.02 -13.67 -7.95
N ALA A 384 34.85 -12.64 -7.11
CA ALA A 384 34.13 -11.42 -7.46
C ALA A 384 34.83 -10.64 -8.58
N GLU A 385 36.14 -10.40 -8.47
CA GLU A 385 36.94 -9.71 -9.50
C GLU A 385 36.94 -10.43 -10.86
N ASP A 386 37.05 -11.77 -10.84
CA ASP A 386 36.99 -12.60 -12.05
C ASP A 386 35.61 -12.51 -12.72
N TRP A 387 34.53 -12.47 -11.93
CA TRP A 387 33.17 -12.24 -12.46
C TRP A 387 33.05 -10.85 -13.07
N LEU A 388 33.45 -9.78 -12.37
CA LEU A 388 33.44 -8.41 -12.88
C LEU A 388 34.23 -8.28 -14.19
N THR A 389 35.37 -8.96 -14.29
CA THR A 389 36.20 -8.97 -15.49
C THR A 389 35.53 -9.67 -16.66
N ARG A 390 34.98 -10.86 -16.42
CA ARG A 390 34.33 -11.67 -17.45
C ARG A 390 33.04 -11.03 -17.95
N THR A 391 32.20 -10.55 -17.03
CA THR A 391 30.95 -9.87 -17.34
C THR A 391 31.20 -8.60 -18.14
N GLY A 392 32.20 -7.78 -17.76
CA GLY A 392 32.58 -6.60 -18.53
C GLY A 392 32.92 -6.92 -20.00
N LYS A 393 33.69 -7.99 -20.24
CA LYS A 393 34.03 -8.44 -21.60
C LYS A 393 32.81 -8.90 -22.41
N ARG A 394 31.84 -9.57 -21.77
CA ARG A 394 30.59 -9.98 -22.43
C ARG A 394 29.75 -8.75 -22.79
N LEU A 395 29.69 -7.77 -21.87
CA LEU A 395 29.01 -6.49 -22.10
C LEU A 395 29.66 -5.63 -23.19
N ASP A 396 30.98 -5.74 -23.39
CA ASP A 396 31.70 -5.11 -24.51
C ASP A 396 31.34 -5.75 -25.87
N ALA A 397 30.91 -7.01 -25.88
CA ALA A 397 30.59 -7.77 -27.09
C ALA A 397 29.08 -7.78 -27.41
N LEU A 398 28.25 -7.03 -26.66
CA LEU A 398 26.81 -6.99 -26.86
C LEU A 398 26.45 -6.54 -28.26
N ARG A 399 25.40 -7.17 -28.79
CA ARG A 399 24.76 -6.78 -30.04
C ARG A 399 23.30 -6.42 -29.75
N PRO A 400 22.74 -5.42 -30.44
CA PRO A 400 21.31 -5.14 -30.36
C PRO A 400 20.50 -6.39 -30.67
N LEU A 401 19.48 -6.67 -29.86
CA LEU A 401 18.54 -7.74 -30.13
C LEU A 401 17.58 -7.34 -31.26
N PRO A 402 17.13 -8.29 -32.09
CA PRO A 402 16.02 -8.03 -33.01
C PRO A 402 14.77 -7.66 -32.21
N GLU A 403 13.98 -6.72 -32.71
CA GLU A 403 12.70 -6.38 -32.06
C GLU A 403 11.80 -7.62 -31.94
N PRO A 404 11.06 -7.76 -30.83
CA PRO A 404 10.10 -8.85 -30.70
C PRO A 404 9.01 -8.69 -31.77
N GLU A 405 8.55 -9.81 -32.34
CA GLU A 405 7.44 -9.78 -33.29
C GLU A 405 6.22 -9.08 -32.66
N PRO A 406 5.51 -8.21 -33.40
CA PRO A 406 4.31 -7.56 -32.91
C PRO A 406 3.28 -8.56 -32.38
N ALA A 407 2.56 -8.16 -31.34
CA ALA A 407 1.43 -8.94 -30.84
C ALA A 407 0.17 -8.72 -31.68
N ASP A 408 -0.63 -9.79 -31.82
CA ASP A 408 -2.00 -9.70 -32.32
C ASP A 408 -2.93 -9.41 -31.13
N PRO A 409 -3.59 -8.24 -31.07
CA PRO A 409 -4.35 -7.84 -29.90
C PRO A 409 -5.42 -8.86 -29.50
N LEU A 410 -5.30 -9.41 -28.29
CA LEU A 410 -6.29 -10.28 -27.69
C LEU A 410 -7.35 -9.45 -26.95
N SER A 411 -8.63 -9.75 -27.17
CA SER A 411 -9.70 -9.21 -26.31
C SER A 411 -9.68 -9.92 -24.97
N VAL A 412 -9.62 -9.15 -23.87
CA VAL A 412 -9.60 -9.68 -22.50
C VAL A 412 -10.98 -10.11 -22.02
N GLU A 413 -12.04 -9.42 -22.48
CA GLU A 413 -13.40 -9.56 -21.95
C GLU A 413 -13.92 -11.02 -21.92
N PRO A 414 -13.71 -11.86 -22.95
CA PRO A 414 -14.15 -13.26 -22.93
C PRO A 414 -13.48 -14.14 -21.87
N PHE A 415 -12.37 -13.69 -21.29
CA PHE A 415 -11.54 -14.43 -20.34
C PHE A 415 -11.69 -13.97 -18.89
N LEU A 416 -12.54 -12.97 -18.64
CA LEU A 416 -12.80 -12.46 -17.30
C LEU A 416 -13.56 -13.47 -16.44
N ASP A 417 -13.21 -13.53 -15.15
CA ASP A 417 -13.94 -14.33 -14.16
C ASP A 417 -15.37 -13.82 -13.95
N ARG A 418 -15.54 -12.50 -13.89
CA ARG A 418 -16.85 -11.84 -13.88
C ARG A 418 -17.09 -11.14 -15.20
N GLY A 419 -18.12 -11.55 -15.92
CA GLY A 419 -18.67 -10.75 -17.02
C GLY A 419 -19.35 -9.48 -16.50
N ARG A 420 -19.77 -8.59 -17.41
CA ARG A 420 -20.38 -7.30 -17.09
C ARG A 420 -21.43 -7.36 -15.98
N ALA A 421 -22.46 -8.19 -16.12
CA ALA A 421 -23.57 -8.26 -15.17
C ALA A 421 -23.10 -8.58 -13.74
N ASP A 422 -22.20 -9.56 -13.58
CA ASP A 422 -21.66 -9.97 -12.28
C ASP A 422 -20.74 -8.91 -11.65
N TYR A 423 -20.06 -8.12 -12.48
CA TYR A 423 -19.19 -7.04 -12.01
C TYR A 423 -20.01 -5.82 -11.58
N THR A 424 -21.00 -5.40 -12.37
CA THR A 424 -21.85 -4.24 -12.02
C THR A 424 -22.73 -4.51 -10.79
N GLU A 425 -23.18 -5.76 -10.60
CA GLU A 425 -23.83 -6.17 -9.35
C GLU A 425 -22.88 -6.06 -8.15
N ALA A 426 -21.62 -6.48 -8.29
CA ALA A 426 -20.62 -6.36 -7.23
C ALA A 426 -20.31 -4.89 -6.91
N VAL A 427 -20.27 -3.99 -7.91
CA VAL A 427 -20.14 -2.53 -7.69
C VAL A 427 -21.34 -2.00 -6.90
N THR A 428 -22.56 -2.41 -7.24
CA THR A 428 -23.78 -2.02 -6.51
C THR A 428 -23.75 -2.50 -5.05
N LEU A 429 -23.20 -3.70 -4.80
CA LEU A 429 -23.01 -4.21 -3.45
C LEU A 429 -21.94 -3.42 -2.69
N CYS A 430 -20.84 -3.02 -3.35
CA CYS A 430 -19.85 -2.09 -2.76
C CYS A 430 -20.53 -0.79 -2.31
N GLN A 431 -21.34 -0.15 -3.16
CA GLN A 431 -22.08 1.06 -2.80
C GLN A 431 -22.98 0.84 -1.58
N THR A 432 -23.62 -0.33 -1.47
CA THR A 432 -24.43 -0.66 -0.29
C THR A 432 -23.59 -0.68 1.00
N TYR A 433 -22.37 -1.24 0.96
CA TYR A 433 -21.45 -1.19 2.09
C TYR A 433 -21.03 0.25 2.43
N LEU A 434 -20.72 1.06 1.42
CA LEU A 434 -20.37 2.47 1.59
C LEU A 434 -21.50 3.26 2.28
N HIS A 435 -22.74 3.12 1.80
CA HIS A 435 -23.90 3.80 2.39
C HIS A 435 -24.24 3.32 3.81
N ARG A 436 -23.88 2.08 4.15
CA ARG A 436 -24.04 1.55 5.52
C ARG A 436 -22.93 1.98 6.49
N GLY A 437 -21.92 2.70 5.99
CA GLY A 437 -20.77 3.15 6.78
C GLY A 437 -19.77 2.03 7.07
N GLU A 438 -19.80 0.93 6.32
CA GLU A 438 -18.90 -0.21 6.51
C GLU A 438 -17.51 0.06 5.90
N SER A 439 -17.44 0.95 4.92
CA SER A 439 -16.22 1.40 4.26
C SER A 439 -16.46 2.79 3.65
N TYR A 440 -15.38 3.45 3.22
CA TYR A 440 -15.34 4.76 2.55
C TYR A 440 -14.95 4.60 1.06
N GLU A 441 -14.10 3.62 0.76
CA GLU A 441 -13.61 3.28 -0.57
C GLU A 441 -13.33 1.78 -0.60
N ILE A 442 -13.70 1.09 -1.70
CA ILE A 442 -13.44 -0.34 -1.88
C ILE A 442 -12.80 -0.56 -3.25
N CYS A 443 -11.55 -1.01 -3.29
CA CYS A 443 -10.90 -1.38 -4.54
C CYS A 443 -11.36 -2.77 -5.00
N LEU A 444 -12.43 -2.81 -5.79
CA LEU A 444 -12.95 -4.03 -6.39
C LEU A 444 -12.14 -4.38 -7.64
N THR A 445 -11.74 -5.64 -7.76
CA THR A 445 -10.99 -6.14 -8.91
C THR A 445 -11.65 -7.35 -9.57
N ASN A 446 -11.23 -7.61 -10.80
CA ASN A 446 -11.56 -8.78 -11.58
C ASN A 446 -10.26 -9.41 -12.12
N SER A 447 -10.32 -10.69 -12.43
CA SER A 447 -9.20 -11.45 -12.98
C SER A 447 -9.55 -12.02 -14.34
N ALA A 448 -8.57 -12.12 -15.24
CA ALA A 448 -8.69 -12.82 -16.51
C ALA A 448 -7.63 -13.92 -16.64
N ASP A 449 -8.06 -15.11 -17.08
CA ASP A 449 -7.18 -16.22 -17.46
C ASP A 449 -7.03 -16.25 -18.98
N LEU A 450 -5.93 -15.72 -19.46
CA LEU A 450 -5.64 -15.55 -20.87
C LEU A 450 -4.84 -16.76 -21.38
N PRO A 451 -5.08 -17.22 -22.62
CA PRO A 451 -4.40 -18.38 -23.19
C PRO A 451 -2.89 -18.17 -23.24
N GLY A 452 -2.15 -19.24 -22.94
CA GLY A 452 -0.69 -19.28 -23.12
C GLY A 452 -0.28 -19.53 -24.57
N GLY A 453 0.98 -19.19 -24.88
CA GLY A 453 1.58 -19.44 -26.19
C GLY A 453 2.92 -18.75 -26.38
N ASP A 454 3.09 -17.59 -25.75
CA ASP A 454 4.35 -16.83 -25.78
C ASP A 454 5.26 -17.17 -24.60
N ASP A 455 6.57 -17.04 -24.81
CA ASP A 455 7.54 -16.99 -23.73
C ASP A 455 7.40 -15.68 -22.93
N GLY A 456 7.75 -15.75 -21.64
CA GLY A 456 7.64 -14.60 -20.75
C GLY A 456 8.55 -13.44 -21.13
N TRP A 457 9.71 -13.75 -21.72
CA TRP A 457 10.74 -12.78 -22.07
C TRP A 457 10.30 -11.86 -23.21
N ASP A 458 9.92 -12.41 -24.37
CA ASP A 458 9.44 -11.61 -25.50
C ASP A 458 8.12 -10.90 -25.18
N THR A 459 7.27 -11.51 -24.34
CA THR A 459 6.07 -10.84 -23.83
C THR A 459 6.41 -9.59 -23.04
N TYR A 460 7.39 -9.67 -22.13
CA TYR A 460 7.85 -8.50 -21.39
C TYR A 460 8.47 -7.44 -22.30
N ARG A 461 9.29 -7.84 -23.28
CA ARG A 461 9.88 -6.90 -24.26
C ARG A 461 8.80 -6.14 -25.04
N ARG A 462 7.71 -6.82 -25.44
CA ARG A 462 6.54 -6.15 -26.04
C ARG A 462 5.87 -5.20 -25.06
N LEU A 463 5.59 -5.67 -23.84
CA LEU A 463 4.95 -4.86 -22.80
C LEU A 463 5.74 -3.58 -22.50
N ARG A 464 7.06 -3.69 -22.36
CA ARG A 464 8.00 -2.61 -22.10
C ARG A 464 7.93 -1.49 -23.16
N ARG A 465 7.75 -1.85 -24.43
CA ARG A 465 7.59 -0.88 -25.54
C ARG A 465 6.20 -0.26 -25.58
N LEU A 466 5.17 -1.07 -25.36
CA LEU A 466 3.76 -0.63 -25.46
C LEU A 466 3.32 0.23 -24.28
N ASN A 467 3.77 -0.11 -23.07
CA ASN A 467 3.40 0.53 -21.81
C ASN A 467 4.64 0.78 -20.93
N PRO A 468 5.58 1.64 -21.34
CA PRO A 468 6.76 1.93 -20.53
C PRO A 468 6.36 2.59 -19.20
N ALA A 469 6.92 2.10 -18.10
CA ALA A 469 6.55 2.52 -16.75
C ALA A 469 7.79 2.78 -15.87
N PRO A 470 7.70 3.68 -14.87
CA PRO A 470 8.81 3.99 -13.98
C PRO A 470 9.22 2.83 -13.07
N TYR A 471 8.27 1.95 -12.72
CA TYR A 471 8.49 0.79 -11.86
C TYR A 471 8.16 -0.52 -12.58
N ALA A 472 8.57 -0.62 -13.84
CA ALA A 472 8.43 -1.85 -14.61
C ALA A 472 9.39 -2.93 -14.07
N ALA A 473 9.09 -4.20 -14.32
CA ALA A 473 9.99 -5.29 -13.97
C ALA A 473 9.70 -6.55 -14.78
N TYR A 474 10.74 -7.38 -14.95
CA TYR A 474 10.61 -8.76 -15.39
C TYR A 474 11.23 -9.69 -14.36
N LEU A 475 10.46 -10.63 -13.84
CA LEU A 475 10.96 -11.73 -13.01
C LEU A 475 10.72 -13.05 -13.75
N HIS A 476 11.76 -13.86 -13.87
CA HIS A 476 11.66 -15.26 -14.30
C HIS A 476 12.00 -16.13 -13.10
N LEU A 477 11.04 -16.92 -12.61
CA LEU A 477 11.09 -17.62 -11.32
C LEU A 477 10.57 -19.06 -11.49
N ASP A 478 11.44 -19.94 -11.98
CA ASP A 478 11.09 -21.30 -12.40
C ASP A 478 9.97 -21.33 -13.46
N ASP A 479 8.76 -21.69 -13.04
CA ASP A 479 7.56 -21.81 -13.86
C ASP A 479 6.68 -20.55 -13.85
N VAL A 480 7.11 -19.51 -13.13
CA VAL A 480 6.41 -18.24 -13.00
C VAL A 480 7.17 -17.12 -13.70
N ASP A 481 6.52 -16.47 -14.67
CA ASP A 481 7.02 -15.22 -15.27
C ASP A 481 6.16 -14.04 -14.79
N VAL A 482 6.78 -12.96 -14.32
CA VAL A 482 6.09 -11.72 -13.95
C VAL A 482 6.55 -10.60 -14.89
N ALA A 483 5.68 -10.16 -15.79
CA ALA A 483 5.90 -9.05 -16.70
C ALA A 483 5.11 -7.82 -16.22
N CYS A 484 5.78 -6.93 -15.49
CA CYS A 484 5.20 -5.80 -14.77
C CYS A 484 5.43 -4.47 -15.49
N SER A 485 4.38 -3.64 -15.59
CA SER A 485 4.44 -2.26 -16.11
C SER A 485 3.80 -1.25 -15.15
N SER A 486 4.18 -1.34 -13.87
CA SER A 486 3.54 -0.55 -12.82
C SER A 486 3.94 0.94 -12.86
N PRO A 487 2.96 1.86 -12.81
CA PRO A 487 3.21 3.29 -12.66
C PRO A 487 3.35 3.75 -11.20
N GLU A 488 3.01 2.91 -10.22
CA GLU A 488 2.76 3.35 -8.84
C GLU A 488 3.77 2.74 -7.86
N ARG A 489 4.34 3.60 -7.01
CA ARG A 489 5.22 3.21 -5.90
C ARG A 489 4.37 2.85 -4.70
N PHE A 490 4.59 1.66 -4.15
CA PHE A 490 4.04 1.28 -2.85
C PHE A 490 4.78 2.01 -1.74
N LEU A 491 6.10 1.79 -1.68
CA LEU A 491 6.95 2.28 -0.59
C LEU A 491 8.41 2.40 -1.04
N ARG A 492 9.04 3.54 -0.73
CA ARG A 492 10.49 3.71 -0.78
C ARG A 492 11.00 4.07 0.61
N ILE A 493 12.13 3.49 1.01
CA ILE A 493 12.83 3.81 2.24
C ILE A 493 14.28 4.09 1.87
N ASP A 494 14.77 5.27 2.18
CA ASP A 494 16.19 5.60 1.97
C ASP A 494 17.08 5.07 3.10
N THR A 495 18.40 5.17 2.91
CA THR A 495 19.40 4.72 3.90
C THR A 495 19.38 5.55 5.20
N ALA A 496 18.71 6.71 5.21
CA ALA A 496 18.52 7.54 6.38
C ALA A 496 17.19 7.27 7.12
N GLY A 497 16.43 6.26 6.68
CA GLY A 497 15.15 5.86 7.27
C GLY A 497 13.98 6.79 6.94
N LEU A 498 14.06 7.58 5.86
CA LEU A 498 12.90 8.32 5.34
C LEU A 498 12.04 7.38 4.49
N ALA A 499 10.86 7.04 4.98
CA ALA A 499 9.85 6.30 4.25
C ALA A 499 8.99 7.27 3.41
N GLU A 500 8.70 6.89 2.17
CA GLU A 500 7.90 7.63 1.21
C GLU A 500 6.92 6.70 0.48
N THR A 501 5.69 7.15 0.33
CA THR A 501 4.68 6.54 -0.55
C THR A 501 4.07 7.60 -1.46
N LYS A 502 3.70 7.19 -2.69
CA LYS A 502 3.22 8.09 -3.75
C LYS A 502 1.95 7.55 -4.41
N PRO A 503 0.78 7.63 -3.75
CA PRO A 503 -0.47 7.21 -4.35
C PRO A 503 -0.81 8.09 -5.56
N ILE A 504 -1.34 7.44 -6.61
CA ILE A 504 -1.76 8.10 -7.85
C ILE A 504 -3.26 7.86 -8.02
N LYS A 505 -4.07 8.93 -8.06
CA LYS A 505 -5.52 8.82 -8.32
C LYS A 505 -5.93 9.81 -9.40
N GLY A 506 -6.74 9.37 -10.36
CA GLY A 506 -7.09 10.19 -11.52
C GLY A 506 -5.96 10.33 -12.53
N THR A 507 -6.31 10.11 -13.79
CA THR A 507 -5.40 10.23 -14.93
C THR A 507 -6.19 10.81 -16.09
N ALA A 508 -5.62 11.81 -16.76
CA ALA A 508 -6.22 12.41 -17.94
C ALA A 508 -5.23 12.35 -19.11
N PRO A 509 -5.69 12.20 -20.36
CA PRO A 509 -4.81 12.26 -21.53
C PRO A 509 -4.21 13.67 -21.69
N ARG A 510 -3.14 13.78 -22.47
CA ARG A 510 -2.63 15.09 -22.91
C ARG A 510 -3.55 15.69 -23.97
N GLY A 511 -3.68 17.02 -23.96
CA GLY A 511 -4.38 17.77 -24.99
C GLY A 511 -3.61 17.79 -26.32
N ALA A 512 -4.32 17.95 -27.44
CA ALA A 512 -3.70 18.08 -28.75
C ALA A 512 -3.05 19.47 -28.94
N THR A 513 -3.54 20.47 -28.21
CA THR A 513 -3.01 21.84 -28.17
C THR A 513 -2.65 22.26 -26.74
N PRO A 514 -1.75 23.26 -26.55
CA PRO A 514 -1.41 23.76 -25.22
C PRO A 514 -2.62 24.25 -24.41
N GLU A 515 -3.59 24.90 -25.06
CA GLU A 515 -4.78 25.44 -24.41
C GLU A 515 -5.71 24.31 -23.94
N GLU A 516 -5.93 23.29 -24.76
CA GLU A 516 -6.68 22.09 -24.39
C GLU A 516 -5.97 21.31 -23.28
N ASP A 517 -4.65 21.17 -23.36
CA ASP A 517 -3.85 20.46 -22.37
C ASP A 517 -3.94 21.11 -20.99
N GLU A 518 -3.88 22.44 -20.94
CA GLU A 518 -4.06 23.23 -19.72
C GLU A 518 -5.50 23.20 -19.20
N ALA A 519 -6.50 23.10 -20.09
CA ALA A 519 -7.89 22.91 -19.68
C ALA A 519 -8.08 21.55 -19.01
N ILE A 520 -7.61 20.47 -19.64
CA ILE A 520 -7.67 19.09 -19.09
C ILE A 520 -6.93 19.02 -17.75
N ARG A 521 -5.74 19.63 -17.65
CA ARG A 521 -4.96 19.68 -16.40
C ARG A 521 -5.75 20.34 -15.27
N ARG A 522 -6.39 21.48 -15.54
CA ARG A 522 -7.22 22.20 -14.55
C ARG A 522 -8.48 21.43 -14.18
N GLU A 523 -9.10 20.75 -15.13
CA GLU A 523 -10.27 19.90 -14.90
C GLU A 523 -9.93 18.73 -13.96
N LEU A 524 -8.82 18.03 -14.22
CA LEU A 524 -8.33 16.95 -13.35
C LEU A 524 -8.08 17.46 -11.91
N ALA A 525 -7.46 18.64 -11.77
CA ALA A 525 -7.20 19.24 -10.47
C ALA A 525 -8.49 19.67 -9.72
N ALA A 526 -9.56 20.00 -10.45
CA ALA A 526 -10.84 20.45 -9.90
C ALA A 526 -11.83 19.31 -9.65
N SER A 527 -11.52 18.07 -10.06
CA SER A 527 -12.41 16.91 -9.91
C SER A 527 -12.67 16.58 -8.43
N ALA A 528 -13.89 16.83 -7.96
CA ALA A 528 -14.29 16.52 -6.59
C ALA A 528 -14.28 15.00 -6.30
N LYS A 529 -14.63 14.15 -7.29
CA LYS A 529 -14.56 12.68 -7.17
C LYS A 529 -13.11 12.25 -6.92
N THR A 530 -12.19 12.69 -7.77
CA THR A 530 -10.77 12.33 -7.68
C THR A 530 -10.12 12.87 -6.42
N ARG A 531 -10.50 14.10 -5.99
CA ARG A 531 -10.02 14.68 -4.74
C ARG A 531 -10.44 13.83 -3.54
N ALA A 532 -11.72 13.42 -3.48
CA ALA A 532 -12.23 12.62 -2.37
C ALA A 532 -11.55 11.25 -2.29
N GLU A 533 -11.39 10.57 -3.43
CA GLU A 533 -10.67 9.29 -3.54
C GLU A 533 -9.22 9.42 -3.08
N ASN A 534 -8.51 10.45 -3.56
CA ASN A 534 -7.13 10.66 -3.16
C ASN A 534 -7.03 10.97 -1.66
N LEU A 535 -7.93 11.79 -1.11
CA LEU A 535 -7.91 12.17 0.31
C LEU A 535 -8.08 10.96 1.24
N MET A 536 -9.00 10.05 0.92
CA MET A 536 -9.21 8.80 1.67
C MET A 536 -7.91 7.98 1.74
N ILE A 537 -7.26 7.78 0.60
CA ILE A 537 -6.01 7.02 0.53
C ILE A 537 -4.86 7.75 1.23
N VAL A 538 -4.78 9.07 1.11
CA VAL A 538 -3.72 9.86 1.77
C VAL A 538 -3.79 9.74 3.27
N ASP A 539 -4.98 9.89 3.87
CA ASP A 539 -5.11 9.76 5.30
C ASP A 539 -4.90 8.31 5.79
N LEU A 540 -5.26 7.31 4.98
CA LEU A 540 -4.91 5.91 5.25
C LEU A 540 -3.40 5.71 5.27
N LEU A 541 -2.68 6.25 4.29
CA LEU A 541 -1.22 6.10 4.19
C LEU A 541 -0.49 6.87 5.30
N ARG A 542 -1.00 8.02 5.72
CA ARG A 542 -0.49 8.73 6.90
C ARG A 542 -0.65 7.90 8.16
N ASN A 543 -1.77 7.19 8.31
CA ASN A 543 -2.01 6.31 9.44
C ASN A 543 -1.08 5.09 9.40
N ASP A 544 -0.90 4.47 8.24
CA ASP A 544 -0.02 3.32 8.08
C ASP A 544 1.44 3.69 8.47
N LEU A 545 1.96 4.79 7.91
CA LEU A 545 3.26 5.32 8.31
C LEU A 545 3.29 5.75 9.77
N GLY A 546 2.19 6.30 10.29
CA GLY A 546 2.06 6.73 11.67
C GLY A 546 2.22 5.62 12.71
N ARG A 547 2.05 4.35 12.31
CA ARG A 547 2.30 3.18 13.17
C ARG A 547 3.78 2.92 13.43
N VAL A 548 4.64 3.35 12.52
CA VAL A 548 6.07 2.96 12.46
C VAL A 548 7.01 4.15 12.40
N CYS A 549 6.50 5.37 12.21
CA CYS A 549 7.28 6.59 12.12
C CYS A 549 7.28 7.39 13.43
N GLU A 550 8.33 8.17 13.63
CA GLU A 550 8.46 9.11 14.75
C GLU A 550 7.29 10.11 14.78
N VAL A 551 6.80 10.44 15.98
CA VAL A 551 5.72 11.41 16.18
C VAL A 551 6.08 12.75 15.54
N GLY A 552 5.20 13.26 14.67
CA GLY A 552 5.39 14.54 13.97
C GLY A 552 6.38 14.52 12.80
N SER A 553 6.90 13.35 12.45
CA SER A 553 7.67 13.16 11.21
C SER A 553 6.77 12.92 10.00
N VAL A 554 5.56 12.37 10.19
CA VAL A 554 4.62 12.06 9.10
C VAL A 554 4.04 13.34 8.50
N ARG A 555 4.31 13.59 7.22
CA ARG A 555 3.96 14.82 6.49
C ARG A 555 3.47 14.51 5.07
N VAL A 556 2.71 15.43 4.51
CA VAL A 556 2.23 15.39 3.12
C VAL A 556 2.82 16.57 2.36
N PRO A 557 4.10 16.51 1.94
CA PRO A 557 4.77 17.64 1.27
C PRO A 557 4.13 18.02 -0.07
N VAL A 558 3.49 17.09 -0.76
CA VAL A 558 2.79 17.30 -2.02
C VAL A 558 1.41 16.69 -1.88
N LEU A 559 0.34 17.48 -1.89
CA LEU A 559 -1.04 17.00 -1.79
C LEU A 559 -1.77 17.28 -3.11
N MET A 560 -2.17 16.23 -3.80
CA MET A 560 -3.00 16.28 -5.01
C MET A 560 -2.45 17.23 -6.08
N ALA A 561 -1.14 17.16 -6.32
CA ALA A 561 -0.51 17.95 -7.37
C ALA A 561 -0.71 17.28 -8.73
N THR A 562 -1.08 18.06 -9.75
CA THR A 562 -1.13 17.55 -11.11
C THR A 562 0.26 17.54 -11.72
N GLU A 563 0.78 16.35 -11.98
CA GLU A 563 2.04 16.14 -12.67
C GLU A 563 1.77 15.80 -14.15
N SER A 564 2.45 16.53 -15.03
CA SER A 564 2.33 16.35 -16.48
C SER A 564 3.44 15.47 -17.01
N TYR A 565 3.06 14.35 -17.59
CA TYR A 565 3.93 13.39 -18.23
C TYR A 565 3.78 13.46 -19.75
N ALA A 566 4.70 12.81 -20.50
CA ALA A 566 4.69 12.83 -21.96
C ALA A 566 3.32 12.48 -22.60
N THR A 567 2.57 11.55 -22.02
CA THR A 567 1.31 11.03 -22.58
C THR A 567 0.08 11.24 -21.72
N VAL A 568 0.23 11.64 -20.45
CA VAL A 568 -0.89 11.81 -19.50
C VAL A 568 -0.61 12.91 -18.47
N HIS A 569 -1.66 13.46 -17.86
CA HIS A 569 -1.62 14.15 -16.57
C HIS A 569 -2.03 13.19 -15.46
N GLN A 570 -1.43 13.28 -14.28
CA GLN A 570 -1.77 12.46 -13.11
C GLN A 570 -1.88 13.31 -11.85
N LEU A 571 -2.82 12.98 -10.96
CA LEU A 571 -2.86 13.58 -9.62
C LEU A 571 -2.00 12.73 -8.68
N VAL A 572 -0.93 13.33 -8.17
CA VAL A 572 0.04 12.67 -7.32
C VAL A 572 0.03 13.31 -5.94
N THR A 573 0.03 12.47 -4.92
CA THR A 573 0.29 12.88 -3.53
C THR A 573 1.55 12.18 -3.05
N THR A 574 2.36 12.85 -2.25
CA THR A 574 3.53 12.27 -1.57
C THR A 574 3.28 12.32 -0.07
N VAL A 575 3.36 11.16 0.59
CA VAL A 575 3.33 11.04 2.06
C VAL A 575 4.67 10.50 2.51
N GLN A 576 5.28 11.15 3.51
CA GLN A 576 6.60 10.80 4.03
C GLN A 576 6.59 10.72 5.55
N GLY A 577 7.46 9.89 6.13
CA GLY A 577 7.69 9.80 7.56
C GLY A 577 9.09 9.26 7.87
N ARG A 578 9.65 9.60 9.03
CA ARG A 578 10.94 9.06 9.47
C ARG A 578 10.68 7.84 10.33
N LEU A 579 11.25 6.70 9.98
CA LEU A 579 11.12 5.47 10.77
C LEU A 579 11.54 5.70 12.22
N GLY A 580 10.77 5.13 13.14
CA GLY A 580 11.03 5.19 14.57
C GLY A 580 12.30 4.44 14.97
N ALA A 581 12.83 4.77 16.14
CA ALA A 581 13.97 4.06 16.69
C ALA A 581 13.65 2.56 16.89
N GLY A 582 14.49 1.69 16.33
CA GLY A 582 14.31 0.24 16.41
C GLY A 582 13.31 -0.34 15.41
N THR A 583 12.83 0.47 14.46
CA THR A 583 12.00 0.04 13.33
C THR A 583 12.84 -0.06 12.07
N ASP A 584 12.65 -1.13 11.30
CA ASP A 584 13.33 -1.33 10.01
C ASP A 584 12.38 -1.28 8.80
N ALA A 585 12.94 -1.50 7.61
CA ALA A 585 12.19 -1.49 6.36
C ALA A 585 11.10 -2.57 6.30
N VAL A 586 11.34 -3.74 6.90
CA VAL A 586 10.38 -4.86 6.90
C VAL A 586 9.22 -4.56 7.85
N ASP A 587 9.47 -3.93 8.99
CA ASP A 587 8.42 -3.43 9.88
C ASP A 587 7.52 -2.42 9.15
N CYS A 588 8.13 -1.50 8.40
CA CYS A 588 7.40 -0.50 7.62
C CYS A 588 6.55 -1.15 6.51
N VAL A 589 7.10 -2.13 5.79
CA VAL A 589 6.35 -2.92 4.81
C VAL A 589 5.17 -3.62 5.48
N ARG A 590 5.38 -4.29 6.62
CA ARG A 590 4.33 -5.00 7.36
C ARG A 590 3.20 -4.07 7.79
N ALA A 591 3.51 -2.85 8.24
CA ALA A 591 2.52 -1.89 8.68
C ALA A 591 1.69 -1.30 7.53
N CYS A 592 2.31 -1.15 6.35
CA CYS A 592 1.68 -0.51 5.20
C CYS A 592 1.00 -1.51 4.23
N PHE A 593 1.40 -2.78 4.22
CA PHE A 593 0.93 -3.76 3.23
C PHE A 593 -0.44 -4.36 3.58
N PRO A 594 -1.32 -4.62 2.58
CA PRO A 594 -1.20 -4.27 1.16
C PRO A 594 -1.36 -2.78 0.90
N GLY A 595 -0.91 -2.35 -0.28
CA GLY A 595 -1.00 -0.94 -0.72
C GLY A 595 -2.42 -0.38 -0.61
N GLY A 596 -2.55 0.80 -0.02
CA GLY A 596 -3.85 1.45 0.24
C GLY A 596 -4.73 1.59 -1.00
N SER A 597 -4.14 1.97 -2.14
CA SER A 597 -4.85 2.12 -3.42
C SER A 597 -5.43 0.83 -4.00
N MET A 598 -4.93 -0.33 -3.56
CA MET A 598 -5.42 -1.66 -3.95
C MET A 598 -6.29 -2.32 -2.88
N THR A 599 -6.68 -1.57 -1.84
CA THR A 599 -7.54 -2.09 -0.77
C THR A 599 -8.74 -1.17 -0.59
N GLY A 600 -8.58 -0.10 0.18
CA GLY A 600 -9.62 0.85 0.56
C GLY A 600 -9.58 1.16 2.06
N ALA A 601 -10.50 2.00 2.52
CA ALA A 601 -10.49 2.55 3.88
C ALA A 601 -11.87 2.40 4.53
N PRO A 602 -11.99 1.91 5.78
CA PRO A 602 -10.94 1.39 6.63
C PRO A 602 -10.39 0.04 6.14
N LYS A 603 -9.05 -0.12 6.12
CA LYS A 603 -8.34 -1.22 5.46
C LYS A 603 -8.81 -2.60 5.91
N GLN A 604 -8.87 -2.87 7.21
CA GLN A 604 -9.20 -4.21 7.72
C GLN A 604 -10.63 -4.64 7.34
N ARG A 605 -11.64 -3.80 7.63
CA ARG A 605 -13.03 -4.07 7.25
C ARG A 605 -13.20 -4.16 5.72
N THR A 606 -12.48 -3.32 4.97
CA THR A 606 -12.54 -3.34 3.51
C THR A 606 -11.95 -4.62 2.92
N LEU A 607 -10.85 -5.14 3.48
CA LEU A 607 -10.27 -6.42 3.07
C LEU A 607 -11.22 -7.60 3.31
N GLU A 608 -11.99 -7.60 4.41
CA GLU A 608 -13.03 -8.61 4.66
C GLU A 608 -14.17 -8.51 3.63
N ILE A 609 -14.58 -7.28 3.27
CA ILE A 609 -15.59 -7.06 2.24
C ILE A 609 -15.07 -7.56 0.88
N ILE A 610 -13.85 -7.20 0.49
CA ILE A 610 -13.20 -7.67 -0.74
C ILE A 610 -13.15 -9.19 -0.78
N GLU A 611 -12.74 -9.85 0.32
CA GLU A 611 -12.72 -11.32 0.41
C GLU A 611 -14.11 -11.94 0.16
N SER A 612 -15.19 -11.28 0.58
CA SER A 612 -16.56 -11.73 0.32
C SER A 612 -17.06 -11.47 -1.10
N LEU A 613 -16.44 -10.50 -1.80
CA LEU A 613 -16.84 -10.05 -3.13
C LEU A 613 -16.03 -10.71 -4.23
N GLU A 614 -14.73 -10.91 -4.07
CA GLU A 614 -13.86 -11.49 -5.09
C GLU A 614 -13.94 -13.02 -5.07
N ARG A 615 -14.04 -13.66 -6.24
CA ARG A 615 -14.18 -15.13 -6.34
C ARG A 615 -12.83 -15.85 -6.39
N ARG A 616 -11.73 -15.10 -6.56
CA ARG A 616 -10.40 -15.64 -6.82
C ARG A 616 -9.33 -14.82 -6.10
N PRO A 617 -8.23 -15.49 -5.69
CA PRO A 617 -7.06 -14.82 -5.13
C PRO A 617 -6.49 -13.83 -6.15
N ARG A 618 -5.85 -12.78 -5.65
CA ARG A 618 -5.14 -11.83 -6.50
C ARG A 618 -3.73 -12.32 -6.83
N GLY A 619 -3.11 -13.14 -5.97
CA GLY A 619 -1.78 -13.70 -6.19
C GLY A 619 -0.73 -12.59 -6.27
N VAL A 620 0.14 -12.64 -7.28
CA VAL A 620 1.15 -11.59 -7.50
C VAL A 620 0.50 -10.22 -7.78
N TYR A 621 -0.67 -10.17 -8.43
CA TYR A 621 -1.39 -8.92 -8.69
C TYR A 621 -1.89 -8.28 -7.39
N SER A 622 -1.88 -6.94 -7.32
CA SER A 622 -2.13 -6.15 -6.10
C SER A 622 -1.13 -6.39 -4.95
N GLY A 623 -0.14 -7.26 -5.16
CA GLY A 623 1.01 -7.40 -4.29
C GLY A 623 2.00 -6.25 -4.45
N SER A 624 3.26 -6.54 -4.12
CA SER A 624 4.36 -5.57 -4.24
C SER A 624 5.63 -6.24 -4.74
N LEU A 625 6.39 -5.56 -5.59
CA LEU A 625 7.62 -6.06 -6.20
C LEU A 625 8.72 -5.00 -6.14
N GLY A 626 9.96 -5.42 -5.88
CA GLY A 626 11.12 -4.54 -5.88
C GLY A 626 12.28 -5.14 -5.08
N TYR A 627 12.96 -4.31 -4.27
CA TYR A 627 14.09 -4.77 -3.45
C TYR A 627 13.99 -4.35 -1.98
N LEU A 628 14.66 -5.15 -1.14
CA LEU A 628 14.99 -4.88 0.26
C LEU A 628 16.51 -5.04 0.42
N ALA A 629 17.22 -3.95 0.68
CA ALA A 629 18.68 -3.93 0.74
C ALA A 629 19.22 -4.14 2.16
N CYS A 630 20.43 -4.71 2.26
CA CYS A 630 21.07 -4.95 3.57
C CYS A 630 21.49 -3.65 4.30
N ASN A 631 21.51 -2.51 3.61
CA ASN A 631 21.75 -1.19 4.20
C ASN A 631 20.47 -0.54 4.76
N GLY A 632 19.34 -1.26 4.79
CA GLY A 632 18.05 -0.79 5.29
C GLY A 632 17.19 -0.05 4.26
N SER A 633 17.70 0.21 3.04
CA SER A 633 16.90 0.82 1.98
C SER A 633 15.95 -0.17 1.30
N ALA A 634 14.86 0.36 0.74
CA ALA A 634 13.87 -0.40 -0.03
C ALA A 634 13.25 0.46 -1.13
N ASP A 635 12.90 -0.12 -2.27
CA ASP A 635 12.00 0.50 -3.25
C ASP A 635 11.10 -0.60 -3.82
N LEU A 636 9.80 -0.43 -3.59
CA LEU A 636 8.77 -1.41 -3.84
C LEU A 636 7.61 -0.75 -4.59
N ASN A 637 7.15 -1.38 -5.66
CA ASN A 637 6.00 -0.93 -6.45
C ASN A 637 4.70 -1.56 -5.93
N ILE A 638 3.56 -1.09 -6.47
CA ILE A 638 2.31 -1.86 -6.43
C ILE A 638 2.23 -2.70 -7.70
N VAL A 639 1.94 -3.99 -7.59
CA VAL A 639 1.85 -4.88 -8.76
C VAL A 639 0.50 -4.69 -9.47
N ILE A 640 0.47 -3.73 -10.40
CA ILE A 640 -0.64 -3.44 -11.31
C ILE A 640 -0.15 -3.40 -12.75
N ARG A 641 -1.06 -3.49 -13.73
CA ARG A 641 -0.72 -3.57 -15.17
C ARG A 641 0.35 -4.64 -15.44
N THR A 642 0.13 -5.82 -14.86
CA THR A 642 1.12 -6.90 -14.81
C THR A 642 0.50 -8.17 -15.37
N LEU A 643 1.24 -8.84 -16.25
CA LEU A 643 0.94 -10.18 -16.73
C LEU A 643 1.74 -11.20 -15.92
N VAL A 644 1.07 -12.22 -15.39
CA VAL A 644 1.71 -13.27 -14.58
C VAL A 644 1.49 -14.60 -15.27
N ARG A 645 2.55 -15.22 -15.77
CA ARG A 645 2.48 -16.55 -16.36
C ARG A 645 2.64 -17.58 -15.27
N SER A 646 1.74 -18.56 -15.21
CA SER A 646 1.85 -19.73 -14.34
C SER A 646 1.04 -20.86 -14.95
N GLY A 647 1.45 -22.12 -14.75
CA GLY A 647 0.67 -23.27 -15.24
C GLY A 647 0.31 -23.22 -16.73
N GLY A 648 1.18 -22.64 -17.57
CA GLY A 648 0.98 -22.53 -19.01
C GLY A 648 -0.06 -21.51 -19.49
N HIS A 649 -0.58 -20.64 -18.62
CA HIS A 649 -1.52 -19.57 -18.97
C HIS A 649 -1.07 -18.22 -18.38
N TRP A 650 -1.66 -17.13 -18.87
CA TRP A 650 -1.40 -15.78 -18.39
C TRP A 650 -2.54 -15.31 -17.50
N LYS A 651 -2.22 -14.87 -16.28
CA LYS A 651 -3.16 -14.21 -15.38
C LYS A 651 -2.98 -12.70 -15.46
N LEU A 652 -4.11 -12.00 -15.45
CA LEU A 652 -4.16 -10.55 -15.46
C LEU A 652 -5.26 -10.08 -14.50
N GLY A 653 -4.89 -9.20 -13.56
CA GLY A 653 -5.85 -8.50 -12.71
C GLY A 653 -6.08 -7.07 -13.17
N ALA A 654 -7.31 -6.58 -13.01
CA ALA A 654 -7.66 -5.17 -13.20
C ALA A 654 -8.83 -4.77 -12.31
N GLY A 655 -8.92 -3.49 -11.95
CA GLY A 655 -10.00 -2.98 -11.12
C GLY A 655 -9.83 -1.51 -10.78
N GLY A 656 -10.65 -1.04 -9.84
CA GLY A 656 -10.71 0.37 -9.48
C GLY A 656 -11.36 0.58 -8.12
N ALA A 657 -11.20 1.79 -7.61
CA ALA A 657 -11.80 2.22 -6.37
C ALA A 657 -13.28 2.54 -6.58
N ILE A 658 -14.15 1.79 -5.89
CA ILE A 658 -15.57 2.09 -5.83
C ILE A 658 -15.79 3.11 -4.70
N VAL A 659 -16.33 4.26 -5.07
CA VAL A 659 -16.69 5.36 -4.17
C VAL A 659 -18.18 5.68 -4.31
N LEU A 660 -18.72 6.55 -3.44
CA LEU A 660 -20.15 6.92 -3.47
C LEU A 660 -20.64 7.43 -4.83
N ALA A 661 -19.75 8.06 -5.61
CA ALA A 661 -20.05 8.63 -6.92
C ALA A 661 -19.70 7.70 -8.10
N SER A 662 -19.30 6.45 -7.84
CA SER A 662 -19.02 5.48 -8.90
C SER A 662 -20.29 5.04 -9.62
N ASP A 663 -20.24 4.92 -10.95
CA ASP A 663 -21.31 4.35 -11.77
C ASP A 663 -20.94 2.91 -12.17
N PRO A 664 -21.79 1.89 -11.95
CA PRO A 664 -21.42 0.50 -12.22
C PRO A 664 -20.94 0.21 -13.63
N ASP A 665 -21.54 0.83 -14.66
CA ASP A 665 -21.17 0.59 -16.05
C ASP A 665 -19.84 1.28 -16.38
N GLU A 666 -19.64 2.53 -15.92
CA GLU A 666 -18.36 3.24 -16.09
C GLU A 666 -17.19 2.50 -15.41
N GLU A 667 -17.40 1.95 -14.21
CA GLU A 667 -16.36 1.20 -13.48
C GLU A 667 -16.00 -0.13 -14.19
N TYR A 668 -16.95 -0.76 -14.88
CA TYR A 668 -16.66 -1.93 -15.70
C TYR A 668 -15.84 -1.57 -16.95
N GLU A 669 -16.19 -0.47 -17.64
CA GLU A 669 -15.42 0.03 -18.78
C GLU A 669 -13.99 0.43 -18.38
N GLU A 670 -13.83 1.08 -17.23
CA GLU A 670 -12.51 1.45 -16.71
C GLU A 670 -11.68 0.20 -16.38
N MET A 671 -12.28 -0.82 -15.77
CA MET A 671 -11.62 -2.10 -15.50
C MET A 671 -11.16 -2.78 -16.80
N LEU A 672 -12.02 -2.84 -17.83
CA LEU A 672 -11.66 -3.38 -19.14
C LEU A 672 -10.53 -2.60 -19.79
N LEU A 673 -10.55 -1.27 -19.73
CA LEU A 673 -9.51 -0.41 -20.29
C LEU A 673 -8.16 -0.68 -19.62
N LYS A 674 -8.14 -0.78 -18.29
CA LYS A 674 -6.94 -1.10 -17.50
C LYS A 674 -6.39 -2.49 -17.83
N ALA A 675 -7.26 -3.47 -18.06
CA ALA A 675 -6.87 -4.83 -18.43
C ALA A 675 -6.35 -4.91 -19.88
N ALA A 676 -6.99 -4.21 -20.81
CA ALA A 676 -6.62 -4.26 -22.22
C ALA A 676 -5.19 -3.75 -22.48
N ALA A 677 -4.73 -2.75 -21.73
CA ALA A 677 -3.40 -2.15 -21.92
C ALA A 677 -2.25 -3.17 -21.85
N PRO A 678 -2.04 -3.94 -20.75
CA PRO A 678 -1.01 -4.97 -20.69
C PRO A 678 -1.30 -6.16 -21.60
N ALA A 679 -2.56 -6.54 -21.81
CA ALA A 679 -2.92 -7.69 -22.65
C ALA A 679 -2.52 -7.53 -24.12
N ARG A 680 -2.34 -6.29 -24.62
CA ARG A 680 -1.78 -6.01 -25.96
C ARG A 680 -0.37 -6.57 -26.17
N ALA A 681 0.35 -6.95 -25.11
CA ALA A 681 1.64 -7.60 -25.23
C ALA A 681 1.55 -9.10 -25.53
N LEU A 682 0.36 -9.71 -25.44
CA LEU A 682 0.14 -11.13 -25.71
C LEU A 682 -0.21 -11.36 -27.18
N ARG A 683 0.27 -12.46 -27.75
CA ARG A 683 -0.18 -12.95 -29.04
C ARG A 683 -1.38 -13.86 -28.87
N ALA A 684 -2.31 -13.81 -29.82
CA ALA A 684 -3.31 -14.85 -29.94
C ALA A 684 -2.61 -16.21 -30.16
N PRO A 685 -3.04 -17.28 -29.47
CA PRO A 685 -2.47 -18.60 -29.71
C PRO A 685 -2.68 -18.95 -31.18
N ARG A 686 -1.60 -19.28 -31.89
CA ARG A 686 -1.70 -19.86 -33.23
C ARG A 686 -2.45 -21.19 -33.06
N LEU A 687 -3.70 -21.24 -33.48
CA LEU A 687 -4.42 -22.51 -33.63
C LEU A 687 -3.51 -23.42 -34.46
N ALA A 688 -2.96 -24.46 -33.84
CA ALA A 688 -2.22 -25.47 -34.56
C ALA A 688 -3.14 -25.95 -35.67
N ALA A 689 -2.73 -25.77 -36.93
CA ALA A 689 -3.48 -26.22 -38.08
C ALA A 689 -3.86 -27.68 -37.83
N ALA A 690 -5.17 -27.94 -37.79
CA ALA A 690 -5.71 -29.28 -37.64
C ALA A 690 -4.95 -30.20 -38.61
N ALA A 691 -4.43 -31.30 -38.07
CA ALA A 691 -3.74 -32.31 -38.84
C ALA A 691 -4.50 -32.58 -40.13
N ALA A 692 -3.81 -32.45 -41.27
CA ALA A 692 -4.37 -32.73 -42.59
C ALA A 692 -5.10 -34.09 -42.55
N PRO A 693 -6.29 -34.20 -43.16
CA PRO A 693 -6.99 -35.48 -43.21
C PRO A 693 -6.08 -36.51 -43.89
N VAL A 694 -5.88 -37.63 -43.22
CA VAL A 694 -5.27 -38.82 -43.81
C VAL A 694 -6.09 -39.15 -45.06
N GLU A 695 -5.46 -39.04 -46.24
CA GLU A 695 -6.04 -39.47 -47.50
C GLU A 695 -6.45 -40.93 -47.37
N ALA A 696 -7.75 -41.18 -47.49
CA ALA A 696 -8.27 -42.52 -47.66
C ALA A 696 -7.75 -43.04 -49.00
N ASN A 697 -6.82 -44.01 -48.94
CA ASN A 697 -6.42 -44.80 -50.09
C ASN A 697 -7.66 -45.38 -50.76
N GLY A 698 -7.97 -44.86 -51.95
CA GLY A 698 -8.90 -45.50 -52.87
C GLY A 698 -8.37 -46.86 -53.25
N SER A 699 -9.13 -47.90 -52.93
CA SER A 699 -9.02 -49.20 -53.59
C SER A 699 -9.65 -49.09 -54.97
N ASP A 700 -8.81 -49.24 -56.00
CA ASP A 700 -9.18 -49.40 -57.41
C ASP A 700 -10.02 -50.69 -57.61
N PRO A 701 -10.94 -50.73 -58.60
CA PRO A 701 -11.70 -51.92 -58.92
C PRO A 701 -10.96 -52.81 -59.93
N LEU A 702 -10.65 -54.05 -59.54
CA LEU A 702 -10.57 -55.22 -60.43
C LEU A 702 -10.99 -56.49 -59.66
#